data_AF-A0A7J6UHT7-F1
#
_entry.id   AF-A0A7J6UHT7-F1
#
_cell.length_a   1.000
_cell.length_b   1.000
_cell.length_c   1.000
_cell.angle_alpha   90.00
_cell.angle_beta   90.00
_cell.angle_gamma   90.00
#
_symmetry.space_group_name_H-M   'P 1'
#
loop_
_entity.id
_entity.type
_entity.pdbx_description
1 polymer ?
#
loop_
_entity_poly.entity_id
_entity_poly.type
_entity_poly.pdbx_seq_one_letter_code
_entity_poly.pdbx_strand_id
1 'polypeptide(L)'
;MTDYSRVGALAKEWEPYSNFWRIAHDWVMDEPKWRHGRFDSFDAKDMENKIGMGSKQLHKILRQLSTTPENGPLIDVATVVKQQLEDFQPYVPIVTALRNPGMRERHWEAVGQLLAGEGQEPLEVGPDHVKDNGDGSSNFTLNSFLDMGMLEVAEKVAEVGERSAKEFSIENQLRGMQEAWQAVEFDCKETYRNTGTYILKGSEEASMLLDEHIVLTQAMQFSLYNKPFKEEIDAWATKLLYVSECLEAWLKVQRAWMYLQPIFDSPDLMVQLPNEGKKFKSVDSTWRQVMNRVSRDCKVINACSQDGLLEKWGQAIKDLDWVQKGLEDYLEVKRAAFARFYFLSNDELLEILSQTKDPTRVQPFLCKVFENMSSLAFNEDLTVSSMSSLEGETVPFVELLSTAGSNVEHWMTEVEVAMREAVRAALYNAVLTYVDVPRTEWCVSHPAQTVLNASQIHWTSEVEAHIKGNTVGVYAEQLHQQLMDLVALIRGGLSKLQRTTVGALVVIDVHAKDVVEKLHEEAITTTSAFEWISQLRYYWNKDDTGRENCWVMMVQTDFPYGYEYLGNTFRLVITPLTDMCYMTLMGAQSLNLGGAPAGPAGTGKTETTKDLAKALAKQCVVFNCSPEMDYIMVGKFFKGLACSGAWCCFDEFNRIYIEVLSVIAQQLLVLFGAKAELASYSECKELDFEGSTINMKPTFNVFITMNPGYAGRTELPDNLQALFRPMAMMVPDYALIGEIMFYAYGFASGRALAQKMVSTFKLSSEQLSSQDHYDYGMRAVKSTIEAAGLLKRLHPDQDENQILLRALNDVNVPKFLKDDLPLFANIITDLFPDTEPPVVEYGELKPALVAALDRASMQATDYVMLKCIQLYDTLQVRHGMMLVGPTGGGKTNTYKALQAAMTSLSSDDELPEATFQKV
;
A
#
# COMPACT_ATOMS: atom_id res chain seq x y z
N MET A 1 3.51 -71.22 23.82
CA MET A 1 2.42 -70.30 23.44
C MET A 1 1.12 -71.07 23.61
N THR A 2 0.26 -70.65 24.52
CA THR A 2 -1.05 -71.28 24.74
C THR A 2 -1.96 -70.93 23.57
N ASP A 3 -2.54 -71.93 22.91
CA ASP A 3 -3.45 -71.75 21.78
C ASP A 3 -4.83 -71.31 22.29
N TYR A 4 -5.11 -70.00 22.17
CA TYR A 4 -6.40 -69.39 22.54
C TYR A 4 -7.41 -69.35 21.38
N SER A 5 -7.10 -69.96 20.22
CA SER A 5 -8.03 -70.00 19.07
C SER A 5 -9.40 -70.58 19.46
N ARG A 6 -9.39 -71.56 20.38
CA ARG A 6 -10.58 -72.20 20.92
C ARG A 6 -11.43 -71.28 21.80
N VAL A 7 -10.81 -70.36 22.54
CA VAL A 7 -11.52 -69.34 23.34
C VAL A 7 -12.14 -68.28 22.42
N GLY A 8 -11.42 -67.86 21.39
CA GLY A 8 -11.95 -66.94 20.37
C GLY A 8 -13.10 -67.55 19.55
N ALA A 9 -13.03 -68.85 19.26
CA ALA A 9 -14.11 -69.58 18.61
C ALA A 9 -15.35 -69.69 19.52
N LEU A 10 -15.17 -70.06 20.79
CA LEU A 10 -16.25 -70.13 21.78
C LEU A 10 -16.90 -68.76 22.04
N ALA A 11 -16.12 -67.68 22.08
CA ALA A 11 -16.64 -66.33 22.23
C ALA A 11 -17.52 -65.91 21.03
N LYS A 12 -17.07 -66.19 19.80
CA LYS A 12 -17.85 -65.94 18.58
C LYS A 12 -19.10 -66.81 18.48
N GLU A 13 -19.04 -68.04 18.99
CA GLU A 13 -20.19 -68.93 19.04
C GLU A 13 -21.21 -68.47 20.10
N TRP A 14 -20.75 -67.91 21.23
CA TRP A 14 -21.61 -67.42 22.32
C TRP A 14 -22.22 -66.03 22.08
N GLU A 15 -21.55 -65.17 21.32
CA GLU A 15 -21.95 -63.77 21.09
C GLU A 15 -23.41 -63.58 20.63
N PRO A 16 -23.97 -64.37 19.69
CA PRO A 16 -25.37 -64.24 19.27
C PRO A 16 -26.37 -64.54 20.40
N TYR A 17 -26.05 -65.53 21.26
CA TYR A 17 -26.90 -65.90 22.39
C TYR A 17 -26.89 -64.80 23.47
N SER A 18 -25.71 -64.27 23.80
CA SER A 18 -25.57 -63.18 24.75
C SER A 18 -26.30 -61.91 24.28
N ASN A 19 -26.16 -61.54 23.01
CA ASN A 19 -26.81 -60.35 22.47
C ASN A 19 -28.33 -60.51 22.41
N PHE A 20 -28.82 -61.70 22.05
CA PHE A 20 -30.25 -62.00 22.09
C PHE A 20 -30.84 -61.79 23.49
N TRP A 21 -30.24 -62.40 24.52
CA TRP A 21 -30.77 -62.31 25.89
C TRP A 21 -30.69 -60.90 26.46
N ARG A 22 -29.71 -60.08 26.07
CA ARG A 22 -29.65 -58.66 26.44
C ARG A 22 -30.79 -57.87 25.81
N ILE A 23 -31.03 -58.03 24.50
CA ILE A 23 -32.15 -57.35 23.82
C ILE A 23 -33.49 -57.80 24.40
N ALA A 24 -33.67 -59.10 24.66
CA ALA A 24 -34.89 -59.62 25.25
C ALA A 24 -35.11 -59.12 26.68
N HIS A 25 -34.05 -59.06 27.50
CA HIS A 25 -34.10 -58.48 28.84
C HIS A 25 -34.48 -57.00 28.81
N ASP A 26 -33.82 -56.22 27.95
CA ASP A 26 -34.07 -54.78 27.85
C ASP A 26 -35.50 -54.51 27.38
N TRP A 27 -36.01 -55.29 26.41
CA TRP A 27 -37.42 -55.23 25.98
C TRP A 27 -38.39 -55.55 27.10
N VAL A 28 -38.19 -56.66 27.84
CA VAL A 28 -39.06 -57.08 28.94
C VAL A 28 -39.07 -56.05 30.08
N MET A 29 -37.96 -55.35 30.30
CA MET A 29 -37.85 -54.33 31.34
C MET A 29 -38.41 -52.97 30.91
N ASP A 30 -38.26 -52.59 29.63
CA ASP A 30 -38.62 -51.26 29.14
C ASP A 30 -40.05 -51.19 28.56
N GLU A 31 -40.59 -52.28 27.99
CA GLU A 31 -41.95 -52.33 27.43
C GLU A 31 -43.04 -51.96 28.47
N PRO A 32 -43.01 -52.49 29.71
CA PRO A 32 -44.03 -52.14 30.70
C PRO A 32 -43.92 -50.67 31.11
N LYS A 33 -42.70 -50.11 31.13
CA LYS A 33 -42.46 -48.70 31.46
C LYS A 33 -42.96 -47.78 30.36
N TRP A 34 -42.82 -48.15 29.10
CA TRP A 34 -43.30 -47.36 27.97
C TRP A 34 -44.83 -47.40 27.85
N ARG A 35 -45.46 -48.54 28.15
CA ARG A 35 -46.93 -48.68 28.07
C ARG A 35 -47.69 -48.10 29.26
N HIS A 36 -47.20 -48.37 30.47
CA HIS A 36 -47.92 -48.08 31.72
C HIS A 36 -47.25 -46.98 32.56
N GLY A 37 -46.01 -46.62 32.25
CA GLY A 37 -45.34 -45.50 32.89
C GLY A 37 -45.94 -44.16 32.45
N ARG A 38 -45.69 -43.11 33.23
CA ARG A 38 -46.08 -41.74 32.87
C ARG A 38 -45.46 -41.41 31.52
N PHE A 39 -46.28 -40.95 30.57
CA PHE A 39 -45.83 -40.61 29.22
C PHE A 39 -44.73 -39.53 29.23
N ASP A 40 -44.67 -38.71 30.28
CA ASP A 40 -43.63 -37.69 30.46
C ASP A 40 -42.27 -38.20 30.95
N SER A 41 -42.22 -39.41 31.49
CA SER A 41 -41.06 -39.89 32.25
C SER A 41 -39.97 -40.54 31.40
N PHE A 42 -40.27 -40.88 30.13
CA PHE A 42 -39.33 -41.56 29.24
C PHE A 42 -38.94 -40.70 28.02
N ASP A 43 -37.74 -40.96 27.51
CA ASP A 43 -37.17 -40.30 26.32
C ASP A 43 -37.61 -41.04 25.05
N ALA A 44 -38.37 -40.36 24.19
CA ALA A 44 -38.86 -40.92 22.94
C ALA A 44 -37.73 -41.27 21.96
N LYS A 45 -36.59 -40.55 22.01
CA LYS A 45 -35.45 -40.78 21.13
C LYS A 45 -34.62 -41.99 21.57
N ASP A 46 -34.49 -42.22 22.88
CA ASP A 46 -33.89 -43.45 23.41
C ASP A 46 -34.76 -44.67 23.07
N MET A 47 -36.08 -44.55 23.18
CA MET A 47 -37.05 -45.58 22.78
C MET A 47 -36.93 -45.92 21.29
N GLU A 48 -36.94 -44.91 20.41
CA GLU A 48 -36.80 -45.11 18.95
C GLU A 48 -35.49 -45.84 18.61
N ASN A 49 -34.38 -45.43 19.23
CA ASN A 49 -33.07 -46.06 19.03
C ASN A 49 -33.05 -47.51 19.52
N LYS A 50 -33.58 -47.80 20.71
CA LYS A 50 -33.61 -49.16 21.28
C LYS A 50 -34.47 -50.11 20.46
N ILE A 51 -35.64 -49.68 20.01
CA ILE A 51 -36.55 -50.50 19.18
C ILE A 51 -35.96 -50.67 17.78
N GLY A 52 -35.46 -49.60 17.16
CA GLY A 52 -34.91 -49.61 15.81
C GLY A 52 -33.61 -50.41 15.70
N MET A 53 -32.68 -50.25 16.64
CA MET A 53 -31.45 -51.06 16.69
C MET A 53 -31.74 -52.48 17.15
N GLY A 54 -32.61 -52.65 18.15
CA GLY A 54 -33.02 -53.96 18.67
C GLY A 54 -33.62 -54.85 17.58
N SER A 55 -34.60 -54.34 16.80
CA SER A 55 -35.23 -55.09 15.71
C SER A 55 -34.22 -55.50 14.62
N LYS A 56 -33.34 -54.58 14.19
CA LYS A 56 -32.29 -54.87 13.20
C LYS A 56 -31.29 -55.93 13.69
N GLN A 57 -30.85 -55.83 14.95
CA GLN A 57 -29.92 -56.78 15.56
C GLN A 57 -30.58 -58.15 15.73
N LEU A 58 -31.83 -58.20 16.18
CA LEU A 58 -32.56 -59.46 16.38
C LEU A 58 -32.80 -60.18 15.04
N HIS A 59 -33.06 -59.44 13.96
CA HIS A 59 -33.18 -60.00 12.61
C HIS A 59 -31.87 -60.64 12.13
N LYS A 60 -30.71 -60.04 12.46
CA LYS A 60 -29.39 -60.61 12.15
C LYS A 60 -29.11 -61.86 12.99
N ILE A 61 -29.44 -61.82 14.28
CA ILE A 61 -29.23 -62.93 15.22
C ILE A 61 -30.10 -64.15 14.84
N LEU A 62 -31.37 -63.94 14.47
CA LEU A 62 -32.26 -65.01 14.00
C LEU A 62 -31.72 -65.74 12.76
N ARG A 63 -31.12 -65.02 11.80
CA ARG A 63 -30.47 -65.64 10.63
C ARG A 63 -29.22 -66.44 10.99
N GLN A 64 -28.50 -66.06 12.03
CA GLN A 64 -27.31 -66.78 12.49
C GLN A 64 -27.72 -68.05 13.24
N LEU A 65 -28.71 -67.96 14.14
CA LEU A 65 -29.17 -69.07 14.97
C LEU A 65 -29.93 -70.15 14.18
N SER A 66 -30.59 -69.78 13.07
CA SER A 66 -31.33 -70.72 12.20
C SER A 66 -30.44 -71.71 11.43
N THR A 67 -29.12 -71.49 11.41
CA THR A 67 -28.17 -72.42 10.79
C THR A 67 -27.89 -73.67 11.63
N THR A 68 -28.30 -73.69 12.91
CA THR A 68 -28.05 -74.79 13.85
C THR A 68 -29.38 -75.45 14.27
N PRO A 69 -29.62 -76.74 13.93
CA PRO A 69 -30.90 -77.41 14.17
C PRO A 69 -31.32 -77.54 15.65
N GLU A 70 -30.36 -77.55 16.58
CA GLU A 70 -30.61 -77.70 18.04
C GLU A 70 -31.20 -76.45 18.69
N ASN A 71 -31.22 -75.31 17.98
CA ASN A 71 -31.69 -74.02 18.50
C ASN A 71 -33.20 -73.77 18.34
N GLY A 72 -33.99 -74.77 17.92
CA GLY A 72 -35.44 -74.63 17.67
C GLY A 72 -36.20 -73.83 18.76
N PRO A 73 -36.11 -74.20 20.05
CA PRO A 73 -36.81 -73.49 21.13
C PRO A 73 -36.35 -72.04 21.32
N LEU A 74 -35.07 -71.75 21.08
CA LEU A 74 -34.51 -70.40 21.21
C LEU A 74 -34.95 -69.51 20.03
N ILE A 75 -35.04 -70.08 18.83
CA ILE A 75 -35.56 -69.41 17.64
C ILE A 75 -37.04 -69.05 17.84
N ASP A 76 -37.83 -69.92 18.48
CA ASP A 76 -39.22 -69.63 18.81
C ASP A 76 -39.34 -68.41 19.74
N VAL A 77 -38.57 -68.39 20.84
CA VAL A 77 -38.56 -67.25 21.78
C VAL A 77 -38.07 -65.97 21.10
N ALA A 78 -37.02 -66.06 20.28
CA ALA A 78 -36.51 -64.91 19.54
C ALA A 78 -37.50 -64.39 18.49
N THR A 79 -38.27 -65.28 17.87
CA THR A 79 -39.34 -64.89 16.93
C THR A 79 -40.49 -64.20 17.67
N VAL A 80 -40.84 -64.65 18.88
CA VAL A 80 -41.85 -64.00 19.73
C VAL A 80 -41.40 -62.59 20.13
N VAL A 81 -40.17 -62.42 20.63
CA VAL A 81 -39.64 -61.10 21.01
C VAL A 81 -39.54 -60.18 19.79
N LYS A 82 -39.18 -60.72 18.62
CA LYS A 82 -39.19 -59.98 17.36
C LYS A 82 -40.58 -59.49 17.00
N GLN A 83 -41.57 -60.38 17.06
CA GLN A 83 -42.96 -60.05 16.73
C GLN A 83 -43.46 -58.97 17.68
N GLN A 84 -43.17 -59.07 18.99
CA GLN A 84 -43.54 -58.03 19.96
C GLN A 84 -42.89 -56.67 19.66
N LEU A 85 -41.62 -56.65 19.23
CA LEU A 85 -40.95 -55.42 18.81
C LEU A 85 -41.55 -54.85 17.51
N GLU A 86 -41.86 -55.70 16.53
CA GLU A 86 -42.49 -55.32 15.27
C GLU A 86 -43.93 -54.82 15.48
N ASP A 87 -44.68 -55.43 16.40
CA ASP A 87 -46.04 -55.02 16.79
C ASP A 87 -46.02 -53.66 17.52
N PHE A 88 -44.92 -53.32 18.21
CA PHE A 88 -44.77 -52.04 18.89
C PHE A 88 -44.21 -50.92 17.99
N GLN A 89 -43.55 -51.28 16.89
CA GLN A 89 -42.91 -50.35 15.97
C GLN A 89 -43.85 -49.26 15.40
N PRO A 90 -45.14 -49.52 15.09
CA PRO A 90 -46.08 -48.50 14.64
C PRO A 90 -46.39 -47.41 15.68
N TYR A 91 -46.17 -47.67 16.97
CA TYR A 91 -46.42 -46.68 18.03
C TYR A 91 -45.28 -45.67 18.19
N VAL A 92 -44.06 -46.03 17.74
CA VAL A 92 -42.85 -45.21 17.92
C VAL A 92 -42.96 -43.83 17.27
N PRO A 93 -43.45 -43.68 16.01
CA PRO A 93 -43.61 -42.36 15.40
C PRO A 93 -44.59 -41.46 16.14
N ILE A 94 -45.67 -42.04 16.69
CA ILE A 94 -46.69 -41.31 17.47
C ILE A 94 -46.09 -40.78 18.78
N VAL A 95 -45.37 -41.65 19.49
CA VAL A 95 -44.66 -41.28 20.73
C VAL A 95 -43.63 -40.18 20.44
N THR A 96 -42.88 -40.31 19.36
CA THR A 96 -41.84 -39.34 18.97
C THR A 96 -42.43 -37.98 18.58
N ALA A 97 -43.57 -37.99 17.86
CA ALA A 97 -44.29 -36.78 17.48
C ALA A 97 -44.88 -36.04 18.68
N LEU A 98 -45.53 -36.75 19.60
CA LEU A 98 -46.21 -36.18 20.77
C LEU A 98 -45.25 -35.80 21.91
N ARG A 99 -44.06 -36.41 21.96
CA ARG A 99 -42.98 -36.07 22.91
C ARG A 99 -42.03 -35.00 22.39
N ASN A 100 -42.37 -34.36 21.28
CA ASN A 100 -41.60 -33.24 20.78
C ASN A 100 -41.66 -32.07 21.79
N PRO A 101 -40.51 -31.49 22.21
CA PRO A 101 -40.49 -30.32 23.10
C PRO A 101 -41.26 -29.10 22.57
N GLY A 102 -41.53 -29.08 21.25
CA GLY A 102 -42.36 -28.07 20.59
C GLY A 102 -43.87 -28.21 20.78
N MET A 103 -44.35 -29.31 21.38
CA MET A 103 -45.77 -29.48 21.67
C MET A 103 -46.24 -28.41 22.67
N ARG A 104 -47.36 -27.76 22.33
CA ARG A 104 -48.01 -26.68 23.09
C ARG A 104 -49.52 -26.95 23.06
N GLU A 105 -50.29 -26.25 23.89
CA GLU A 105 -51.75 -26.42 24.01
C GLU A 105 -52.46 -26.47 22.64
N ARG A 106 -52.17 -25.53 21.74
CA ARG A 106 -52.67 -25.51 20.34
C ARG A 106 -52.42 -26.79 19.52
N HIS A 107 -51.30 -27.48 19.78
CA HIS A 107 -50.95 -28.74 19.11
C HIS A 107 -51.73 -29.90 19.73
N TRP A 108 -51.92 -29.89 21.04
CA TRP A 108 -52.73 -30.86 21.76
C TRP A 108 -54.22 -30.74 21.43
N GLU A 109 -54.74 -29.52 21.26
CA GLU A 109 -56.09 -29.26 20.74
C GLU A 109 -56.26 -29.78 19.31
N ALA A 110 -55.26 -29.57 18.44
CA ALA A 110 -55.28 -30.11 17.08
C ALA A 110 -55.29 -31.65 17.06
N VAL A 111 -54.52 -32.29 17.95
CA VAL A 111 -54.55 -33.76 18.12
C VAL A 111 -55.90 -34.22 18.69
N GLY A 112 -56.47 -33.50 19.66
CA GLY A 112 -57.79 -33.78 20.23
C GLY A 112 -58.93 -33.66 19.21
N GLN A 113 -58.87 -32.66 18.31
CA GLN A 113 -59.81 -32.49 17.22
C GLN A 113 -59.68 -33.59 16.15
N LEU A 114 -58.44 -34.01 15.86
CA LEU A 114 -58.16 -35.12 14.93
C LEU A 114 -58.72 -36.45 15.44
N LEU A 115 -58.75 -36.66 16.76
CA LEU A 115 -59.28 -37.86 17.40
C LEU A 115 -60.80 -37.83 17.57
N ALA A 116 -61.42 -36.66 17.73
CA ALA A 116 -62.87 -36.51 17.84
C ALA A 116 -63.60 -36.62 16.48
N GLY A 117 -62.92 -36.32 15.37
CA GLY A 117 -63.53 -36.30 14.03
C GLY A 117 -64.21 -34.96 13.69
N GLU A 118 -64.51 -34.75 12.40
CA GLU A 118 -65.09 -33.49 11.92
C GLU A 118 -66.50 -33.27 12.50
N GLY A 119 -66.68 -32.18 13.26
CA GLY A 119 -67.97 -31.75 13.82
C GLY A 119 -68.27 -32.17 15.26
N GLN A 120 -67.31 -32.80 15.96
CA GLN A 120 -67.40 -33.12 17.40
C GLN A 120 -66.46 -32.26 18.24
N GLU A 121 -66.77 -32.11 19.53
CA GLU A 121 -65.91 -31.37 20.48
C GLU A 121 -64.54 -32.07 20.61
N PRO A 122 -63.43 -31.32 20.59
CA PRO A 122 -62.10 -31.89 20.68
C PRO A 122 -61.91 -32.65 22.00
N LEU A 123 -61.34 -33.85 21.90
CA LEU A 123 -61.00 -34.65 23.07
C LEU A 123 -59.88 -33.95 23.87
N GLU A 124 -59.93 -34.03 25.20
CA GLU A 124 -58.90 -33.48 26.08
C GLU A 124 -57.69 -34.44 26.15
N VAL A 125 -56.64 -34.16 25.37
CA VAL A 125 -55.50 -35.10 25.15
C VAL A 125 -54.16 -34.56 25.69
N GLY A 126 -54.16 -33.40 26.37
CA GLY A 126 -52.95 -32.74 26.89
C GLY A 126 -52.53 -33.17 28.31
N PRO A 127 -51.27 -32.91 28.71
CA PRO A 127 -50.75 -33.19 30.06
C PRO A 127 -51.47 -32.41 31.18
N ASP A 128 -52.07 -31.25 30.85
CA ASP A 128 -52.78 -30.40 31.81
C ASP A 128 -54.22 -30.88 32.12
N HIS A 129 -54.77 -31.79 31.32
CA HIS A 129 -56.12 -32.35 31.49
C HIS A 129 -56.14 -33.68 32.26
N VAL A 130 -55.02 -34.04 32.87
CA VAL A 130 -54.83 -35.30 33.59
C VAL A 130 -55.37 -35.18 35.01
N LYS A 131 -56.48 -35.85 35.32
CA LYS A 131 -56.96 -36.00 36.70
C LYS A 131 -56.04 -36.96 37.46
N ASP A 132 -55.35 -36.46 38.48
CA ASP A 132 -54.55 -37.28 39.39
C ASP A 132 -55.50 -38.03 40.32
N ASN A 133 -55.72 -39.33 40.07
CA ASN A 133 -56.64 -40.16 40.84
C ASN A 133 -56.02 -40.61 42.18
N GLY A 134 -55.47 -39.71 42.99
CA GLY A 134 -55.12 -39.91 44.42
C GLY A 134 -54.20 -41.08 44.85
N ASP A 135 -53.81 -41.98 43.94
CA ASP A 135 -53.12 -43.25 44.20
C ASP A 135 -51.83 -43.38 43.36
N GLY A 136 -51.33 -42.27 42.80
CA GLY A 136 -50.12 -42.22 41.98
C GLY A 136 -50.28 -42.74 40.55
N SER A 137 -51.48 -43.16 40.13
CA SER A 137 -51.78 -43.53 38.74
C SER A 137 -52.30 -42.32 37.94
N SER A 138 -51.51 -41.85 36.97
CA SER A 138 -51.93 -40.85 35.99
C SER A 138 -52.58 -41.52 34.78
N ASN A 139 -53.68 -40.98 34.25
CA ASN A 139 -54.25 -41.44 32.97
C ASN A 139 -53.37 -41.10 31.76
N PHE A 140 -52.29 -40.33 31.94
CA PHE A 140 -51.34 -39.94 30.89
C PHE A 140 -50.32 -41.05 30.59
N THR A 141 -50.79 -42.13 29.96
CA THR A 141 -49.99 -43.31 29.60
C THR A 141 -50.14 -43.60 28.11
N LEU A 142 -49.18 -44.31 27.51
CA LEU A 142 -49.28 -44.71 26.09
C LEU A 142 -50.54 -45.56 25.87
N ASN A 143 -50.91 -46.45 26.78
CA ASN A 143 -52.13 -47.24 26.64
C ASN A 143 -53.41 -46.39 26.61
N SER A 144 -53.49 -45.31 27.40
CA SER A 144 -54.61 -44.37 27.30
C SER A 144 -54.74 -43.77 25.90
N PHE A 145 -53.62 -43.46 25.26
CA PHE A 145 -53.60 -42.93 23.90
C PHE A 145 -53.95 -43.98 22.84
N LEU A 146 -53.60 -45.25 23.08
CA LEU A 146 -54.00 -46.37 22.23
C LEU A 146 -55.49 -46.67 22.33
N ASP A 147 -56.06 -46.61 23.54
CA ASP A 147 -57.50 -46.80 23.79
C ASP A 147 -58.35 -45.70 23.13
N MET A 148 -57.77 -44.52 22.92
CA MET A 148 -58.39 -43.39 22.20
C MET A 148 -58.27 -43.49 20.67
N GLY A 149 -57.73 -44.58 20.11
CA GLY A 149 -57.68 -44.79 18.66
C GLY A 149 -56.59 -44.02 17.91
N MET A 150 -55.54 -43.55 18.60
CA MET A 150 -54.45 -42.77 17.96
C MET A 150 -53.74 -43.47 16.79
N LEU A 151 -53.79 -44.80 16.73
CA LEU A 151 -53.16 -45.55 15.65
C LEU A 151 -53.82 -45.29 14.28
N GLU A 152 -55.12 -45.00 14.25
CA GLU A 152 -55.87 -44.74 13.00
C GLU A 152 -55.53 -43.36 12.41
N VAL A 153 -55.03 -42.44 13.25
CA VAL A 153 -54.72 -41.04 12.89
C VAL A 153 -53.20 -40.77 12.96
N ALA A 154 -52.39 -41.82 13.03
CA ALA A 154 -50.94 -41.75 13.29
C ALA A 154 -50.18 -40.84 12.31
N GLU A 155 -50.49 -40.89 11.01
CA GLU A 155 -49.83 -40.04 10.00
C GLU A 155 -50.12 -38.55 10.21
N LYS A 156 -51.36 -38.19 10.55
CA LYS A 156 -51.75 -36.79 10.81
C LYS A 156 -51.19 -36.29 12.14
N VAL A 157 -51.11 -37.17 13.15
CA VAL A 157 -50.45 -36.85 14.42
C VAL A 157 -48.95 -36.63 14.22
N ALA A 158 -48.31 -37.41 13.35
CA ALA A 158 -46.92 -37.18 12.96
C ALA A 158 -46.72 -35.84 12.25
N GLU A 159 -47.64 -35.42 11.37
CA GLU A 159 -47.61 -34.10 10.73
C GLU A 159 -47.74 -32.94 11.74
N VAL A 160 -48.62 -33.07 12.75
CA VAL A 160 -48.72 -32.10 13.86
C VAL A 160 -47.43 -32.08 14.68
N GLY A 161 -46.84 -33.24 14.94
CA GLY A 161 -45.53 -33.36 15.61
C GLY A 161 -44.40 -32.70 14.83
N GLU A 162 -44.34 -32.88 13.50
CA GLU A 162 -43.35 -32.23 12.63
C GLU A 162 -43.56 -30.71 12.59
N ARG A 163 -44.80 -30.25 12.48
CA ARG A 163 -45.14 -28.83 12.56
C ARG A 163 -44.68 -28.23 13.89
N SER A 164 -44.95 -28.90 15.01
CA SER A 164 -44.49 -28.46 16.33
C SER A 164 -42.96 -28.40 16.43
N ALA A 165 -42.26 -29.32 15.75
CA ALA A 165 -40.79 -29.33 15.66
C ALA A 165 -40.26 -28.08 14.95
N LYS A 166 -40.86 -27.74 13.81
CA LYS A 166 -40.47 -26.58 13.00
C LYS A 166 -40.79 -25.28 13.71
N GLU A 167 -41.96 -25.18 14.36
CA GLU A 167 -42.34 -24.03 15.19
C GLU A 167 -41.35 -23.84 16.36
N PHE A 168 -40.98 -24.91 17.05
CA PHE A 168 -40.02 -24.87 18.16
C PHE A 168 -38.59 -24.53 17.72
N SER A 169 -38.20 -24.94 16.51
CA SER A 169 -36.92 -24.52 15.92
C SER A 169 -36.88 -23.01 15.69
N ILE A 170 -37.98 -22.42 15.19
CA ILE A 170 -38.09 -20.96 14.98
C ILE A 170 -38.07 -20.23 16.34
N GLU A 171 -38.81 -20.73 17.32
CA GLU A 171 -38.83 -20.18 18.69
C GLU A 171 -37.43 -20.18 19.32
N ASN A 172 -36.70 -21.31 19.24
CA ASN A 172 -35.34 -21.41 19.79
C ASN A 172 -34.33 -20.56 19.01
N GLN A 173 -34.47 -20.44 17.69
CA GLN A 173 -33.62 -19.55 16.89
C GLN A 173 -33.87 -18.09 17.27
N LEU A 174 -35.13 -17.67 17.39
CA LEU A 174 -35.49 -16.31 17.82
C LEU A 174 -34.98 -16.00 19.22
N ARG A 175 -35.23 -16.91 20.18
CA ARG A 175 -34.74 -16.76 21.56
C ARG A 175 -33.21 -16.77 21.62
N GLY A 176 -32.56 -17.67 20.91
CA GLY A 176 -31.11 -17.75 20.84
C GLY A 176 -30.48 -16.47 20.29
N MET A 177 -31.07 -15.87 19.25
CA MET A 177 -30.64 -14.55 18.76
C MET A 177 -30.82 -13.46 19.83
N GLN A 178 -31.98 -13.39 20.48
CA GLN A 178 -32.24 -12.39 21.52
C GLN A 178 -31.28 -12.54 22.72
N GLU A 179 -30.95 -13.76 23.12
CA GLU A 179 -29.98 -14.08 24.17
C GLU A 179 -28.56 -13.70 23.76
N ALA A 180 -28.14 -13.99 22.52
CA ALA A 180 -26.82 -13.63 22.01
C ALA A 180 -26.57 -12.11 22.13
N TRP A 181 -27.57 -11.29 21.77
CA TRP A 181 -27.48 -9.84 21.86
C TRP A 181 -27.41 -9.28 23.28
N GLN A 182 -27.70 -10.06 24.33
CA GLN A 182 -27.56 -9.59 25.71
C GLN A 182 -26.09 -9.43 26.14
N ALA A 183 -25.18 -10.16 25.49
CA ALA A 183 -23.75 -10.16 25.77
C ALA A 183 -22.94 -9.22 24.85
N VAL A 184 -23.56 -8.69 23.79
CA VAL A 184 -22.88 -7.82 22.82
C VAL A 184 -22.86 -6.39 23.32
N GLU A 185 -21.66 -5.90 23.61
CA GLU A 185 -21.42 -4.56 24.14
C GLU A 185 -20.36 -3.83 23.30
N PHE A 186 -20.52 -2.53 23.13
CA PHE A 186 -19.49 -1.68 22.56
C PHE A 186 -18.32 -1.52 23.53
N ASP A 187 -17.09 -1.52 23.02
CA ASP A 187 -15.92 -1.17 23.81
C ASP A 187 -15.75 0.36 23.84
N CYS A 188 -16.17 0.95 24.96
CA CYS A 188 -16.08 2.39 25.24
C CYS A 188 -15.10 2.69 26.42
N LYS A 189 -14.12 1.82 26.71
CA LYS A 189 -13.30 1.95 27.93
C LYS A 189 -12.25 3.06 27.88
N GLU A 190 -11.80 3.44 26.69
CA GLU A 190 -10.74 4.44 26.50
C GLU A 190 -11.27 5.74 25.92
N THR A 191 -10.79 6.86 26.47
CA THR A 191 -11.05 8.18 25.90
C THR A 191 -10.24 8.38 24.61
N TYR A 192 -10.83 9.01 23.62
CA TYR A 192 -10.18 9.35 22.37
C TYR A 192 -9.18 10.50 22.55
N ARG A 193 -7.88 10.20 22.40
CA ARG A 193 -6.78 11.17 22.56
C ARG A 193 -6.93 11.97 23.88
N ASN A 194 -6.75 13.29 23.83
CA ASN A 194 -6.90 14.21 24.96
C ASN A 194 -8.28 14.90 24.99
N THR A 195 -9.26 14.41 24.21
CA THR A 195 -10.54 15.12 24.01
C THR A 195 -11.53 14.93 25.16
N GLY A 196 -11.29 13.96 26.05
CA GLY A 196 -12.18 13.62 27.17
C GLY A 196 -13.52 13.00 26.77
N THR A 197 -13.68 12.53 25.53
CA THR A 197 -14.86 11.79 25.05
C THR A 197 -14.47 10.39 24.55
N TYR A 198 -15.45 9.50 24.39
CA TYR A 198 -15.25 8.12 23.93
C TYR A 198 -15.52 7.98 22.43
N ILE A 199 -15.01 6.91 21.83
CA ILE A 199 -15.34 6.44 20.47
C ILE A 199 -15.80 4.97 20.56
N LEU A 200 -16.58 4.53 19.58
CA LEU A 200 -16.97 3.12 19.48
C LEU A 200 -15.77 2.30 18.97
N LYS A 201 -15.36 1.30 19.76
CA LYS A 201 -14.47 0.21 19.34
C LYS A 201 -15.23 -1.13 19.39
N GLY A 202 -14.78 -2.11 18.62
CA GLY A 202 -15.42 -3.44 18.55
C GLY A 202 -16.74 -3.48 17.76
N SER A 203 -17.04 -2.45 16.96
CA SER A 203 -18.26 -2.38 16.16
C SER A 203 -18.28 -3.39 15.00
N GLU A 204 -17.14 -3.92 14.58
CA GLU A 204 -17.04 -4.89 13.47
C GLU A 204 -17.72 -6.22 13.82
N GLU A 205 -17.49 -6.74 15.02
CA GLU A 205 -18.14 -7.96 15.52
C GLU A 205 -19.66 -7.77 15.61
N ALA A 206 -20.09 -6.60 16.09
CA ALA A 206 -21.50 -6.25 16.16
C ALA A 206 -22.13 -6.14 14.77
N SER A 207 -21.46 -5.51 13.79
CA SER A 207 -21.94 -5.42 12.41
C SER A 207 -22.06 -6.79 11.74
N MET A 208 -21.05 -7.66 11.89
CA MET A 208 -21.10 -9.02 11.33
C MET A 208 -22.25 -9.84 11.91
N LEU A 209 -22.45 -9.79 13.23
CA LEU A 209 -23.55 -10.48 13.90
C LEU A 209 -24.91 -9.92 13.47
N LEU A 210 -24.99 -8.61 13.22
CA LEU A 210 -26.21 -7.96 12.76
C LEU A 210 -26.60 -8.43 11.36
N ASP A 211 -25.65 -8.48 10.42
CA ASP A 211 -25.88 -8.97 9.06
C ASP A 211 -26.37 -10.43 9.07
N GLU A 212 -25.75 -11.28 9.89
CA GLU A 212 -26.16 -12.68 10.06
C GLU A 212 -27.59 -12.78 10.62
N HIS A 213 -27.88 -12.09 11.72
CA HIS A 213 -29.18 -12.15 12.38
C HIS A 213 -30.31 -11.50 11.55
N ILE A 214 -30.01 -10.50 10.71
CA ILE A 214 -30.98 -9.93 9.76
C ILE A 214 -31.37 -10.98 8.71
N VAL A 215 -30.40 -11.67 8.11
CA VAL A 215 -30.65 -12.74 7.12
C VAL A 215 -31.44 -13.89 7.74
N LEU A 216 -31.07 -14.31 8.96
CA LEU A 216 -31.78 -15.36 9.69
C LEU A 216 -33.22 -14.95 10.00
N THR A 217 -33.45 -13.72 10.46
CA THR A 217 -34.80 -13.23 10.78
C THR A 217 -35.66 -13.13 9.52
N GLN A 218 -35.09 -12.68 8.39
CA GLN A 218 -35.79 -12.70 7.10
C GLN A 218 -36.17 -14.13 6.66
N ALA A 219 -35.27 -15.11 6.81
CA ALA A 219 -35.58 -16.50 6.52
C ALA A 219 -36.75 -17.03 7.37
N MET A 220 -36.83 -16.62 8.64
CA MET A 220 -37.97 -16.94 9.52
C MET A 220 -39.27 -16.24 9.09
N GLN A 221 -39.22 -15.01 8.57
CA GLN A 221 -40.39 -14.32 8.00
C GLN A 221 -40.96 -15.02 6.76
N PHE A 222 -40.15 -15.74 5.98
CA PHE A 222 -40.61 -16.51 4.82
C PHE A 222 -41.02 -17.96 5.15
N SER A 223 -40.82 -18.41 6.39
CA SER A 223 -41.21 -19.75 6.80
C SER A 223 -42.73 -19.90 6.85
N LEU A 224 -43.24 -21.03 6.34
CA LEU A 224 -44.67 -21.38 6.39
C LEU A 224 -45.20 -21.58 7.82
N TYR A 225 -44.30 -21.80 8.78
CA TYR A 225 -44.61 -22.08 10.19
C TYR A 225 -44.48 -20.85 11.11
N ASN A 226 -44.28 -19.66 10.56
CA ASN A 226 -44.06 -18.44 11.34
C ASN A 226 -45.32 -17.83 11.98
N LYS A 227 -46.52 -18.28 11.58
CA LYS A 227 -47.80 -17.64 11.96
C LYS A 227 -47.94 -17.35 13.46
N PRO A 228 -47.59 -18.27 14.39
CA PRO A 228 -47.73 -18.02 15.82
C PRO A 228 -46.77 -16.95 16.36
N PHE A 229 -45.64 -16.73 15.70
CA PHE A 229 -44.56 -15.84 16.14
C PHE A 229 -44.41 -14.61 15.25
N LYS A 230 -45.34 -14.39 14.31
CA LYS A 230 -45.19 -13.39 13.25
C LYS A 230 -44.98 -11.98 13.83
N GLU A 231 -45.77 -11.59 14.83
CA GLU A 231 -45.62 -10.27 15.46
C GLU A 231 -44.26 -10.11 16.16
N GLU A 232 -43.77 -11.15 16.83
CA GLU A 232 -42.46 -11.14 17.49
C GLU A 232 -41.31 -11.09 16.49
N ILE A 233 -41.39 -11.87 15.41
CA ILE A 233 -40.39 -11.89 14.33
C ILE A 233 -40.38 -10.54 13.61
N ASP A 234 -41.54 -9.97 13.28
CA ASP A 234 -41.65 -8.68 12.59
C ASP A 234 -41.15 -7.52 13.47
N ALA A 235 -41.48 -7.54 14.77
CA ALA A 235 -40.96 -6.58 15.74
C ALA A 235 -39.43 -6.69 15.89
N TRP A 236 -38.90 -7.93 15.96
CA TRP A 236 -37.46 -8.16 16.05
C TRP A 236 -36.72 -7.76 14.78
N ALA A 237 -37.26 -8.08 13.60
CA ALA A 237 -36.72 -7.67 12.31
C ALA A 237 -36.65 -6.14 12.19
N THR A 238 -37.73 -5.45 12.55
CA THR A 238 -37.79 -3.98 12.54
C THR A 238 -36.74 -3.39 13.48
N LYS A 239 -36.55 -4.01 14.66
CA LYS A 239 -35.54 -3.57 15.64
C LYS A 239 -34.11 -3.77 15.12
N LEU A 240 -33.80 -4.92 14.54
CA LEU A 240 -32.47 -5.19 13.98
C LEU A 240 -32.14 -4.26 12.81
N LEU A 241 -33.09 -4.02 11.91
CA LEU A 241 -32.93 -3.07 10.81
C LEU A 241 -32.68 -1.66 11.31
N TYR A 242 -33.45 -1.18 12.29
CA TYR A 242 -33.24 0.12 12.90
C TYR A 242 -31.85 0.25 13.55
N VAL A 243 -31.40 -0.80 14.27
CA VAL A 243 -30.06 -0.85 14.85
C VAL A 243 -28.98 -0.82 13.76
N SER A 244 -29.19 -1.49 12.63
CA SER A 244 -28.29 -1.47 11.45
C SER A 244 -28.08 -0.07 10.92
N GLU A 245 -29.18 0.59 10.57
CA GLU A 245 -29.17 1.94 10.01
C GLU A 245 -28.57 2.94 11.00
N CYS A 246 -28.90 2.78 12.29
CA CYS A 246 -28.34 3.63 13.35
C CYS A 246 -26.84 3.43 13.49
N LEU A 247 -26.35 2.19 13.53
CA LEU A 247 -24.93 1.87 13.65
C LEU A 247 -24.14 2.38 12.43
N GLU A 248 -24.65 2.18 11.22
CA GLU A 248 -24.02 2.67 9.99
C GLU A 248 -23.93 4.20 9.98
N ALA A 249 -25.03 4.89 10.30
CA ALA A 249 -25.06 6.34 10.41
C ALA A 249 -24.10 6.85 11.49
N TRP A 250 -24.04 6.17 12.64
CA TRP A 250 -23.13 6.51 13.74
C TRP A 250 -21.68 6.34 13.33
N LEU A 251 -21.30 5.23 12.68
CA LEU A 251 -19.94 5.01 12.19
C LEU A 251 -19.56 6.03 11.10
N LYS A 252 -20.51 6.48 10.28
CA LYS A 252 -20.30 7.59 9.34
C LYS A 252 -20.01 8.91 10.08
N VAL A 253 -20.81 9.25 11.09
CA VAL A 253 -20.56 10.44 11.94
C VAL A 253 -19.22 10.32 12.66
N GLN A 254 -18.89 9.16 13.23
CA GLN A 254 -17.63 8.93 13.94
C GLN A 254 -16.43 9.20 13.05
N ARG A 255 -16.41 8.64 11.83
CA ARG A 255 -15.31 8.84 10.87
C ARG A 255 -15.15 10.32 10.51
N ALA A 256 -16.23 10.99 10.15
CA ALA A 256 -16.20 12.42 9.80
C ALA A 256 -15.82 13.32 11.00
N TRP A 257 -16.35 13.02 12.19
CA TRP A 257 -16.01 13.74 13.42
C TRP A 257 -14.55 13.54 13.82
N MET A 258 -14.01 12.32 13.74
CA MET A 258 -12.61 12.03 14.05
C MET A 258 -11.64 12.78 13.12
N TYR A 259 -12.02 12.98 11.86
CA TYR A 259 -11.25 13.79 10.90
C TYR A 259 -11.34 15.28 11.22
N LEU A 260 -12.55 15.81 11.49
CA LEU A 260 -12.78 17.25 11.71
C LEU A 260 -12.42 17.74 13.12
N GLN A 261 -12.45 16.87 14.14
CA GLN A 261 -12.20 17.25 15.53
C GLN A 261 -10.82 17.88 15.74
N PRO A 262 -9.70 17.29 15.27
CA PRO A 262 -8.37 17.88 15.45
C PRO A 262 -8.24 19.24 14.74
N ILE A 263 -8.95 19.40 13.62
CA ILE A 263 -8.91 20.60 12.78
C ILE A 263 -9.61 21.77 13.48
N PHE A 264 -10.84 21.57 13.93
CA PHE A 264 -11.65 22.60 14.59
C PHE A 264 -11.34 22.79 16.09
N ASP A 265 -10.42 21.99 16.65
CA ASP A 265 -9.83 22.26 17.97
C ASP A 265 -8.84 23.44 17.91
N SER A 266 -8.25 23.71 16.72
CA SER A 266 -7.38 24.87 16.54
C SER A 266 -8.19 26.18 16.62
N PRO A 267 -7.81 27.11 17.52
CA PRO A 267 -8.51 28.38 17.66
C PRO A 267 -8.39 29.26 16.41
N ASP A 268 -7.31 29.14 15.65
CA ASP A 268 -7.05 29.97 14.47
C ASP A 268 -8.00 29.60 13.32
N LEU A 269 -8.23 28.30 13.09
CA LEU A 269 -9.20 27.82 12.08
C LEU A 269 -10.64 28.15 12.47
N MET A 270 -10.97 28.11 13.77
CA MET A 270 -12.30 28.53 14.27
C MET A 270 -12.60 30.02 14.02
N VAL A 271 -11.57 30.86 13.92
CA VAL A 271 -11.70 32.28 13.56
C VAL A 271 -11.90 32.44 12.05
N GLN A 272 -11.21 31.64 11.24
CA GLN A 272 -11.30 31.69 9.78
C GLN A 272 -12.60 31.09 9.23
N LEU A 273 -13.13 30.05 9.89
CA LEU A 273 -14.37 29.34 9.50
C LEU A 273 -15.41 29.36 10.64
N PRO A 274 -16.00 30.54 10.94
CA PRO A 274 -16.87 30.71 12.10
C PRO A 274 -18.23 30.01 11.97
N ASN A 275 -18.74 29.86 10.75
CA ASN A 275 -20.05 29.24 10.51
C ASN A 275 -19.95 27.70 10.60
N GLU A 276 -18.93 27.15 9.95
CA GLU A 276 -18.55 25.75 9.96
C GLU A 276 -18.16 25.32 11.37
N GLY A 277 -17.33 26.11 12.05
CA GLY A 277 -16.94 25.87 13.44
C GLY A 277 -18.14 25.85 14.41
N LYS A 278 -19.14 26.72 14.22
CA LYS A 278 -20.38 26.69 15.02
C LYS A 278 -21.20 25.43 14.80
N LYS A 279 -21.37 25.00 13.54
CA LYS A 279 -22.06 23.75 13.20
C LYS A 279 -21.33 22.53 13.73
N PHE A 280 -20.00 22.49 13.56
CA PHE A 280 -19.18 21.42 14.13
C PHE A 280 -19.30 21.35 15.65
N LYS A 281 -19.27 22.47 16.38
CA LYS A 281 -19.50 22.49 17.83
C LYS A 281 -20.89 21.98 18.24
N SER A 282 -21.92 22.23 17.43
CA SER A 282 -23.25 21.67 17.68
C SER A 282 -23.26 20.14 17.55
N VAL A 283 -22.59 19.61 16.52
CA VAL A 283 -22.42 18.17 16.32
C VAL A 283 -21.54 17.57 17.42
N ASP A 284 -20.44 18.21 17.80
CA ASP A 284 -19.54 17.77 18.88
C ASP A 284 -20.25 17.70 20.24
N SER A 285 -21.08 18.70 20.55
CA SER A 285 -21.93 18.67 21.76
C SER A 285 -22.90 17.47 21.74
N THR A 286 -23.54 17.22 20.59
CA THR A 286 -24.44 16.08 20.40
C THR A 286 -23.69 14.75 20.55
N TRP A 287 -22.52 14.63 19.91
CA TRP A 287 -21.62 13.48 20.01
C TRP A 287 -21.25 13.17 21.45
N ARG A 288 -20.74 14.16 22.19
CA ARG A 288 -20.37 14.03 23.60
C ARG A 288 -21.55 13.64 24.48
N GLN A 289 -22.74 14.19 24.23
CA GLN A 289 -23.94 13.83 24.99
C GLN A 289 -24.34 12.38 24.77
N VAL A 290 -24.29 11.88 23.53
CA VAL A 290 -24.61 10.49 23.22
C VAL A 290 -23.54 9.55 23.77
N MET A 291 -22.25 9.80 23.51
CA MET A 291 -21.16 8.95 23.97
C MET A 291 -21.06 8.85 25.49
N ASN A 292 -21.38 9.92 26.24
CA ASN A 292 -21.42 9.88 27.71
C ASN A 292 -22.58 9.05 28.27
N ARG A 293 -23.64 8.83 27.50
CA ARG A 293 -24.74 7.94 27.89
C ARG A 293 -24.39 6.50 27.55
N VAL A 294 -23.82 6.28 26.38
CA VAL A 294 -23.44 4.95 25.86
C VAL A 294 -22.30 4.35 26.68
N SER A 295 -21.39 5.17 27.21
CA SER A 295 -20.38 4.69 28.15
C SER A 295 -20.95 4.17 29.48
N ARG A 296 -22.24 4.45 29.78
CA ARG A 296 -22.96 3.91 30.96
C ARG A 296 -23.78 2.67 30.64
N ASP A 297 -24.31 2.57 29.42
CA ASP A 297 -25.00 1.38 28.90
C ASP A 297 -24.44 1.05 27.51
N CYS A 298 -23.45 0.15 27.49
CA CYS A 298 -22.71 -0.21 26.30
C CYS A 298 -23.42 -1.25 25.42
N LYS A 299 -24.60 -1.77 25.83
CA LYS A 299 -25.29 -2.81 25.08
C LYS A 299 -25.75 -2.29 23.73
N VAL A 300 -25.33 -2.97 22.65
CA VAL A 300 -25.50 -2.48 21.27
C VAL A 300 -26.97 -2.17 20.95
N ILE A 301 -27.87 -3.10 21.25
CA ILE A 301 -29.30 -2.94 20.99
C ILE A 301 -29.89 -1.74 21.76
N ASN A 302 -29.53 -1.55 23.03
CA ASN A 302 -30.05 -0.44 23.84
C ASN A 302 -29.47 0.90 23.41
N ALA A 303 -28.18 0.94 23.09
CA ALA A 303 -27.48 2.13 22.66
C ALA A 303 -28.04 2.64 21.31
N CYS A 304 -28.30 1.74 20.36
CA CYS A 304 -28.79 2.09 19.03
C CYS A 304 -30.31 2.31 18.96
N SER A 305 -31.12 1.67 19.82
CA SER A 305 -32.60 1.77 19.81
C SER A 305 -33.16 3.02 20.52
N GLN A 306 -32.35 4.07 20.71
CA GLN A 306 -32.82 5.29 21.38
C GLN A 306 -33.71 6.13 20.46
N ASP A 307 -34.84 6.59 20.99
CA ASP A 307 -35.79 7.41 20.24
C ASP A 307 -35.14 8.69 19.68
N GLY A 308 -35.29 8.87 18.36
CA GLY A 308 -34.75 10.01 17.61
C GLY A 308 -33.23 10.02 17.45
N LEU A 309 -32.50 8.96 17.81
CA LEU A 309 -31.04 8.90 17.65
C LEU A 309 -30.65 8.83 16.17
N LEU A 310 -31.33 8.01 15.38
CA LEU A 310 -31.11 7.92 13.93
C LEU A 310 -31.32 9.28 13.24
N GLU A 311 -32.34 10.03 13.64
CA GLU A 311 -32.62 11.37 13.10
C GLU A 311 -31.53 12.37 13.47
N LYS A 312 -31.02 12.31 14.72
CA LYS A 312 -29.87 13.12 15.15
C LYS A 312 -28.61 12.79 14.35
N TRP A 313 -28.33 11.52 14.10
CA TRP A 313 -27.19 11.13 13.25
C TRP A 313 -27.40 11.55 11.80
N GLY A 314 -28.60 11.40 11.24
CA GLY A 314 -28.93 11.89 9.91
C GLY A 314 -28.72 13.41 9.76
N GLN A 315 -29.09 14.20 10.76
CA GLN A 315 -28.83 15.64 10.78
C GLN A 315 -27.33 15.94 10.97
N ALA A 316 -26.65 15.23 11.86
CA ALA A 316 -25.21 15.38 12.07
C ALA A 316 -24.40 15.06 10.81
N ILE A 317 -24.78 14.04 10.04
CA ILE A 317 -24.16 13.73 8.74
C ILE A 317 -24.30 14.92 7.79
N LYS A 318 -25.51 15.47 7.63
CA LYS A 318 -25.73 16.65 6.76
C LYS A 318 -24.92 17.87 7.20
N ASP A 319 -24.85 18.12 8.50
CA ASP A 319 -24.07 19.23 9.05
C ASP A 319 -22.56 19.00 8.88
N LEU A 320 -22.07 17.77 9.06
CA LEU A 320 -20.66 17.42 8.84
C LEU A 320 -20.29 17.47 7.35
N ASP A 321 -21.14 16.99 6.45
CA ASP A 321 -20.93 17.08 4.99
C ASP A 321 -20.85 18.56 4.55
N TRP A 322 -21.70 19.43 5.13
CA TRP A 322 -21.64 20.88 4.88
C TRP A 322 -20.34 21.51 5.41
N VAL A 323 -19.91 21.12 6.62
CA VAL A 323 -18.63 21.56 7.21
C VAL A 323 -17.44 21.10 6.37
N GLN A 324 -17.44 19.85 5.89
CA GLN A 324 -16.39 19.32 5.01
C GLN A 324 -16.31 20.12 3.71
N LYS A 325 -17.45 20.40 3.09
CA LYS A 325 -17.49 21.22 1.87
C LYS A 325 -16.93 22.64 2.12
N GLY A 326 -17.34 23.29 3.20
CA GLY A 326 -16.82 24.61 3.56
C GLY A 326 -15.30 24.61 3.83
N LEU A 327 -14.79 23.51 4.41
CA LEU A 327 -13.36 23.32 4.60
C LEU A 327 -12.63 23.13 3.25
N GLU A 328 -13.18 22.35 2.33
CA GLU A 328 -12.61 22.17 0.99
C GLU A 328 -12.56 23.48 0.20
N ASP A 329 -13.64 24.25 0.21
CA ASP A 329 -13.72 25.57 -0.44
C ASP A 329 -12.67 26.53 0.14
N TYR A 330 -12.47 26.48 1.47
CA TYR A 330 -11.44 27.26 2.16
C TYR A 330 -10.01 26.86 1.74
N LEU A 331 -9.74 25.56 1.68
CA LEU A 331 -8.43 25.06 1.23
C LEU A 331 -8.16 25.45 -0.23
N GLU A 332 -9.18 25.46 -1.08
CA GLU A 332 -9.03 25.88 -2.48
C GLU A 332 -8.66 27.36 -2.58
N VAL A 333 -9.25 28.24 -1.77
CA VAL A 333 -8.85 29.67 -1.71
C VAL A 333 -7.38 29.82 -1.30
N LYS A 334 -6.92 29.01 -0.34
CA LYS A 334 -5.52 29.03 0.11
C LYS A 334 -4.57 28.49 -0.95
N ARG A 335 -4.96 27.46 -1.69
CA ARG A 335 -4.20 26.94 -2.85
C ARG A 335 -4.15 27.94 -4.00
N ALA A 336 -5.22 28.67 -4.26
CA ALA A 336 -5.24 29.72 -5.27
C ALA A 336 -4.31 30.90 -4.91
N ALA A 337 -4.21 31.23 -3.62
CA ALA A 337 -3.30 32.28 -3.14
C ALA A 337 -1.81 31.89 -3.28
N PHE A 338 -1.47 30.63 -3.03
CA PHE A 338 -0.12 30.09 -3.27
C PHE A 338 -0.20 28.73 -3.99
N ALA A 339 0.00 28.78 -5.31
CA ALA A 339 -0.23 27.67 -6.24
C ALA A 339 0.54 26.38 -5.92
N ARG A 340 1.65 26.44 -5.18
CA ARG A 340 2.41 25.23 -4.85
C ARG A 340 1.73 24.37 -3.77
N PHE A 341 0.75 24.89 -3.05
CA PHE A 341 -0.08 24.09 -2.12
C PHE A 341 -1.00 23.08 -2.81
N TYR A 342 -1.17 23.16 -4.13
CA TYR A 342 -1.85 22.10 -4.89
C TYR A 342 -1.08 20.76 -4.87
N PHE A 343 0.22 20.77 -4.56
CA PHE A 343 1.05 19.57 -4.46
C PHE A 343 1.02 18.92 -3.07
N LEU A 344 0.34 19.53 -2.11
CA LEU A 344 0.17 19.00 -0.75
C LEU A 344 -1.20 18.33 -0.59
N SER A 345 -1.24 17.30 0.26
CA SER A 345 -2.50 16.71 0.67
C SER A 345 -3.33 17.69 1.51
N ASN A 346 -4.63 17.43 1.66
CA ASN A 346 -5.49 18.27 2.51
C ASN A 346 -4.97 18.29 3.96
N ASP A 347 -4.53 17.14 4.48
CA ASP A 347 -4.05 16.99 5.87
C ASP A 347 -2.78 17.81 6.11
N GLU A 348 -1.83 17.75 5.17
CA GLU A 348 -0.57 18.49 5.24
C GLU A 348 -0.80 19.99 5.18
N LEU A 349 -1.69 20.43 4.29
CA LEU A 349 -2.04 21.85 4.18
C LEU A 349 -2.74 22.34 5.45
N LEU A 350 -3.62 21.53 6.05
CA LEU A 350 -4.26 21.87 7.31
C LEU A 350 -3.26 21.93 8.47
N GLU A 351 -2.27 21.05 8.51
CA GLU A 351 -1.21 21.10 9.52
C GLU A 351 -0.44 22.42 9.44
N ILE A 352 -0.06 22.85 8.22
CA ILE A 352 0.57 24.14 7.96
C ILE A 352 -0.33 25.31 8.39
N LEU A 353 -1.62 25.27 8.05
CA LEU A 353 -2.56 26.36 8.35
C LEU A 353 -3.00 26.40 9.82
N SER A 354 -2.90 25.28 10.55
CA SER A 354 -3.36 25.17 11.94
C SER A 354 -2.46 25.91 12.94
N GLN A 355 -1.19 26.16 12.59
CA GLN A 355 -0.17 26.75 13.45
C GLN A 355 0.44 28.00 12.83
N THR A 356 -0.40 28.96 12.43
CA THR A 356 0.05 30.20 11.75
C THR A 356 1.02 31.07 12.56
N LYS A 357 1.12 30.87 13.87
CA LYS A 357 1.99 31.64 14.77
C LYS A 357 3.45 31.18 14.77
N ASP A 358 3.72 29.93 14.40
CA ASP A 358 5.07 29.37 14.39
C ASP A 358 5.47 29.00 12.95
N PRO A 359 6.21 29.89 12.24
CA PRO A 359 6.60 29.66 10.85
C PRO A 359 7.58 28.49 10.71
N THR A 360 8.22 28.02 11.78
CA THR A 360 9.17 26.90 11.69
C THR A 360 8.49 25.56 11.36
N ARG A 361 7.17 25.47 11.58
CA ARG A 361 6.37 24.27 11.35
C ARG A 361 6.21 23.88 9.89
N VAL A 362 6.49 24.79 8.97
CA VAL A 362 6.44 24.50 7.53
C VAL A 362 7.64 23.70 7.03
N GLN A 363 8.75 23.67 7.78
CA GLN A 363 10.01 23.07 7.33
C GLN A 363 9.90 21.61 6.83
N PRO A 364 9.15 20.70 7.50
CA PRO A 364 8.98 19.33 7.03
C PRO A 364 8.32 19.21 5.64
N PHE A 365 7.57 20.24 5.21
CA PHE A 365 6.83 20.24 3.96
C PHE A 365 7.55 20.97 2.82
N LEU A 366 8.66 21.68 3.10
CA LEU A 366 9.36 22.50 2.11
C LEU A 366 9.86 21.68 0.91
N CYS A 367 10.40 20.47 1.13
CA CYS A 367 10.83 19.57 0.04
C CYS A 367 9.68 19.04 -0.84
N LYS A 368 8.42 19.21 -0.44
CA LYS A 368 7.25 18.88 -1.28
C LYS A 368 6.80 20.07 -2.12
N VAL A 369 6.97 21.27 -1.58
CA VAL A 369 6.56 22.54 -2.20
C VAL A 369 7.64 23.11 -3.11
N PHE A 370 8.92 22.89 -2.79
CA PHE A 370 10.09 23.28 -3.56
C PHE A 370 10.89 22.04 -3.97
N GLU A 371 11.71 22.14 -5.02
CA GLU A 371 12.43 20.97 -5.54
C GLU A 371 13.46 20.40 -4.53
N ASN A 372 14.26 21.25 -3.88
CA ASN A 372 15.26 20.79 -2.91
C ASN A 372 15.55 21.81 -1.79
N MET A 373 14.50 22.45 -1.26
CA MET A 373 14.60 23.29 -0.08
C MET A 373 14.19 22.48 1.15
N SER A 374 15.14 22.13 2.01
CA SER A 374 14.87 21.32 3.21
C SER A 374 14.58 22.16 4.44
N SER A 375 15.23 23.32 4.58
CA SER A 375 15.06 24.19 5.74
C SER A 375 15.34 25.64 5.40
N LEU A 376 14.77 26.52 6.23
CA LEU A 376 15.00 27.95 6.21
C LEU A 376 15.70 28.34 7.52
N ALA A 377 16.70 29.20 7.44
CA ALA A 377 17.35 29.76 8.62
C ALA A 377 16.52 30.96 9.12
N PHE A 378 15.95 30.82 10.32
CA PHE A 378 15.19 31.86 11.00
C PHE A 378 16.07 32.56 12.04
N ASN A 379 16.08 33.89 12.01
CA ASN A 379 16.64 34.72 13.07
C ASN A 379 15.67 34.80 14.27
N GLU A 380 16.13 35.35 15.40
CA GLU A 380 15.31 35.50 16.62
C GLU A 380 14.04 36.34 16.41
N ASP A 381 14.03 37.24 15.43
CA ASP A 381 12.90 38.08 15.03
C ASP A 381 11.96 37.41 14.01
N LEU A 382 12.15 36.11 13.75
CA LEU A 382 11.45 35.33 12.73
C LEU A 382 11.69 35.84 11.30
N THR A 383 12.80 36.54 11.04
CA THR A 383 13.22 36.83 9.67
C THR A 383 13.98 35.65 9.07
N VAL A 384 13.76 35.40 7.79
CA VAL A 384 14.42 34.33 7.04
C VAL A 384 15.69 34.88 6.39
N SER A 385 16.84 34.27 6.71
CA SER A 385 18.15 34.74 6.24
C SER A 385 18.75 33.92 5.10
N SER A 386 18.51 32.61 5.08
CA SER A 386 19.05 31.70 4.08
C SER A 386 18.18 30.47 3.90
N MET A 387 18.34 29.81 2.76
CA MET A 387 17.75 28.51 2.46
C MET A 387 18.82 27.43 2.47
N SER A 388 18.47 26.23 2.91
CA SER A 388 19.37 25.08 2.92
C SER A 388 18.76 23.87 2.22
N SER A 389 19.59 23.12 1.49
CA SER A 389 19.20 21.88 0.80
C SER A 389 19.26 20.67 1.73
N LEU A 390 18.70 19.54 1.27
CA LEU A 390 18.75 18.26 1.99
C LEU A 390 20.20 17.77 2.21
N GLU A 391 21.10 18.10 1.30
CA GLU A 391 22.52 17.73 1.39
C GLU A 391 23.32 18.62 2.37
N GLY A 392 22.72 19.72 2.84
CA GLY A 392 23.34 20.69 3.74
C GLY A 392 24.04 21.86 3.05
N GLU A 393 23.80 22.09 1.75
CA GLU A 393 24.24 23.32 1.09
C GLU A 393 23.35 24.49 1.55
N THR A 394 23.95 25.64 1.87
CA THR A 394 23.20 26.83 2.31
C THR A 394 23.48 28.02 1.38
N VAL A 395 22.41 28.70 0.94
CA VAL A 395 22.47 29.89 0.09
C VAL A 395 21.75 31.06 0.79
N PRO A 396 22.42 32.20 1.02
CA PRO A 396 21.80 33.37 1.64
C PRO A 396 20.82 34.07 0.68
N PHE A 397 19.74 34.62 1.24
CA PHE A 397 18.85 35.51 0.48
C PHE A 397 19.51 36.87 0.25
N VAL A 398 19.12 37.55 -0.84
CA VAL A 398 19.61 38.91 -1.13
C VAL A 398 19.01 39.92 -0.15
N GLU A 399 17.72 39.77 0.15
CA GLU A 399 17.00 40.56 1.13
C GLU A 399 16.40 39.64 2.20
N LEU A 400 16.42 40.09 3.47
CA LEU A 400 15.83 39.35 4.58
C LEU A 400 14.32 39.45 4.52
N LEU A 401 13.62 38.31 4.62
CA LEU A 401 12.16 38.26 4.59
C LEU A 401 11.61 38.16 6.00
N SER A 402 10.62 38.99 6.35
CA SER A 402 9.93 38.89 7.64
C SER A 402 8.68 38.04 7.52
N THR A 403 8.56 36.98 8.34
CA THR A 403 7.31 36.20 8.41
C THR A 403 6.33 36.76 9.43
N ALA A 404 6.69 37.80 10.19
CA ALA A 404 5.88 38.31 11.27
C ALA A 404 4.63 39.05 10.75
N GLY A 405 3.44 38.61 11.19
CA GLY A 405 2.16 39.29 10.89
C GLY A 405 1.61 39.06 9.48
N SER A 406 2.24 38.19 8.68
CA SER A 406 1.77 37.79 7.35
C SER A 406 1.20 36.37 7.38
N ASN A 407 0.18 36.09 6.57
CA ASN A 407 -0.33 34.72 6.45
C ASN A 407 0.67 33.83 5.70
N VAL A 408 0.57 32.52 5.91
CA VAL A 408 1.50 31.54 5.33
C VAL A 408 1.59 31.62 3.82
N GLU A 409 0.46 31.79 3.12
CA GLU A 409 0.42 31.91 1.66
C GLU A 409 1.22 33.11 1.12
N HIS A 410 1.26 34.22 1.86
CA HIS A 410 1.86 35.47 1.39
C HIS A 410 3.39 35.42 1.54
N TRP A 411 3.88 35.11 2.74
CA TRP A 411 5.32 35.06 2.95
C TRP A 411 5.98 33.87 2.20
N MET A 412 5.25 32.76 1.98
CA MET A 412 5.75 31.67 1.12
C MET A 412 5.89 32.09 -0.35
N THR A 413 5.01 32.97 -0.82
CA THR A 413 5.13 33.58 -2.16
C THR A 413 6.35 34.51 -2.22
N GLU A 414 6.61 35.27 -1.17
CA GLU A 414 7.82 36.10 -1.06
C GLU A 414 9.10 35.25 -1.03
N VAL A 415 9.09 34.12 -0.31
CA VAL A 415 10.20 33.14 -0.30
C VAL A 415 10.45 32.58 -1.70
N GLU A 416 9.41 32.26 -2.48
CA GLU A 416 9.57 31.83 -3.87
C GLU A 416 10.29 32.89 -4.72
N VAL A 417 9.93 34.17 -4.56
CA VAL A 417 10.56 35.28 -5.29
C VAL A 417 12.02 35.46 -4.84
N ALA A 418 12.26 35.54 -3.53
CA ALA A 418 13.59 35.73 -2.98
C ALA A 418 14.53 34.56 -3.30
N MET A 419 14.02 33.32 -3.35
CA MET A 419 14.77 32.15 -3.79
C MET A 419 15.29 32.34 -5.22
N ARG A 420 14.42 32.72 -6.16
CA ARG A 420 14.83 32.95 -7.55
C ARG A 420 15.86 34.07 -7.66
N GLU A 421 15.70 35.13 -6.89
CA GLU A 421 16.65 36.25 -6.86
C GLU A 421 18.01 35.86 -6.27
N ALA A 422 18.02 35.07 -5.19
CA ALA A 422 19.24 34.55 -4.58
C ALA A 422 20.02 33.64 -5.54
N VAL A 423 19.34 32.68 -6.19
CA VAL A 423 19.97 31.79 -7.19
C VAL A 423 20.51 32.58 -8.37
N ARG A 424 19.74 33.57 -8.88
CA ARG A 424 20.16 34.45 -9.97
C ARG A 424 21.39 35.27 -9.59
N ALA A 425 21.42 35.87 -8.39
CA ALA A 425 22.55 36.66 -7.90
C ALA A 425 23.81 35.78 -7.73
N ALA A 426 23.66 34.58 -7.16
CA ALA A 426 24.74 33.63 -7.01
C ALA A 426 25.27 33.14 -8.37
N LEU A 427 24.40 32.88 -9.35
CA LEU A 427 24.80 32.51 -10.71
C LEU A 427 25.55 33.65 -11.40
N TYR A 428 25.06 34.88 -11.30
CA TYR A 428 25.73 36.05 -11.87
C TYR A 428 27.14 36.24 -11.29
N ASN A 429 27.28 36.10 -9.97
CA ASN A 429 28.58 36.17 -9.30
C ASN A 429 29.54 35.05 -9.78
N ALA A 430 29.03 33.82 -9.92
CA ALA A 430 29.83 32.70 -10.44
C ALA A 430 30.30 32.94 -11.89
N VAL A 431 29.44 33.51 -12.75
CA VAL A 431 29.80 33.86 -14.13
C VAL A 431 30.91 34.92 -14.18
N LEU A 432 30.85 35.94 -13.33
CA LEU A 432 31.86 37.02 -13.30
C LEU A 432 33.23 36.52 -12.81
N THR A 433 33.25 35.72 -11.75
CA THR A 433 34.49 35.28 -11.09
C THR A 433 35.23 34.17 -11.83
N TYR A 434 34.58 33.48 -12.78
CA TYR A 434 35.17 32.38 -13.55
C TYR A 434 36.44 32.78 -14.31
N VAL A 435 36.54 34.03 -14.76
CA VAL A 435 37.69 34.52 -15.55
C VAL A 435 38.89 34.87 -14.66
N ASP A 436 38.64 35.22 -13.39
CA ASP A 436 39.66 35.73 -12.46
C ASP A 436 40.30 34.62 -11.61
N VAL A 437 39.58 33.52 -11.38
CA VAL A 437 39.98 32.45 -10.44
C VAL A 437 40.29 31.15 -11.22
N PRO A 438 41.36 30.41 -10.89
CA PRO A 438 41.62 29.11 -11.50
C PRO A 438 40.43 28.14 -11.36
N ARG A 439 40.09 27.41 -12.42
CA ARG A 439 38.91 26.54 -12.50
C ARG A 439 38.79 25.55 -11.33
N THR A 440 39.91 24.98 -10.86
CA THR A 440 39.96 24.02 -9.74
C THR A 440 39.63 24.64 -8.38
N GLU A 441 39.90 25.94 -8.19
CA GLU A 441 39.54 26.68 -6.98
C GLU A 441 38.14 27.28 -7.10
N TRP A 442 37.78 27.74 -8.29
CA TRP A 442 36.47 28.30 -8.59
C TRP A 442 35.33 27.28 -8.43
N CYS A 443 35.52 26.03 -8.86
CA CYS A 443 34.49 25.01 -8.76
C CYS A 443 34.12 24.61 -7.32
N VAL A 444 34.96 24.98 -6.33
CA VAL A 444 34.73 24.71 -4.91
C VAL A 444 34.32 25.94 -4.10
N SER A 445 34.35 27.15 -4.69
CA SER A 445 34.02 28.42 -4.01
C SER A 445 32.56 28.86 -4.17
N HIS A 446 31.81 28.26 -5.09
CA HIS A 446 30.42 28.63 -5.40
C HIS A 446 29.44 27.47 -5.14
N PRO A 447 28.15 27.76 -4.90
CA PRO A 447 27.11 26.74 -4.79
C PRO A 447 27.05 25.83 -6.01
N ALA A 448 26.72 24.55 -5.81
CA ALA A 448 26.82 23.51 -6.82
C ALA A 448 26.05 23.85 -8.10
N GLN A 449 24.78 24.24 -7.96
CA GLN A 449 23.94 24.66 -9.09
C GLN A 449 24.58 25.78 -9.90
N THR A 450 25.19 26.77 -9.26
CA THR A 450 25.78 27.93 -9.96
C THR A 450 27.04 27.55 -10.71
N VAL A 451 27.88 26.67 -10.15
CA VAL A 451 29.09 26.14 -10.80
C VAL A 451 28.74 25.43 -12.11
N LEU A 452 27.75 24.53 -12.08
CA LEU A 452 27.35 23.77 -13.26
C LEU A 452 26.86 24.66 -14.40
N ASN A 453 26.00 25.65 -14.10
CA ASN A 453 25.41 26.49 -15.14
C ASN A 453 26.37 27.59 -15.62
N ALA A 454 27.17 28.19 -14.73
CA ALA A 454 28.20 29.15 -15.13
C ALA A 454 29.27 28.50 -16.03
N SER A 455 29.67 27.25 -15.72
CA SER A 455 30.54 26.47 -16.60
C SER A 455 29.93 26.30 -18.00
N GLN A 456 28.63 25.97 -18.10
CA GLN A 456 27.93 25.81 -19.38
C GLN A 456 27.80 27.13 -20.17
N ILE A 457 27.62 28.27 -19.49
CA ILE A 457 27.59 29.60 -20.13
C ILE A 457 28.96 29.89 -20.78
N HIS A 458 30.05 29.72 -20.03
CA HIS A 458 31.40 29.93 -20.55
C HIS A 458 31.76 28.94 -21.64
N TRP A 459 31.44 27.65 -21.46
CA TRP A 459 31.62 26.63 -22.47
C TRP A 459 30.89 26.97 -23.78
N THR A 460 29.63 27.42 -23.71
CA THR A 460 28.87 27.85 -24.90
C THR A 460 29.58 28.98 -25.63
N SER A 461 30.04 30.00 -24.90
CA SER A 461 30.74 31.16 -25.48
C SER A 461 32.09 30.79 -26.08
N GLU A 462 32.88 29.97 -25.37
CA GLU A 462 34.21 29.52 -25.78
C GLU A 462 34.14 28.62 -27.01
N VAL A 463 33.20 27.68 -27.08
CA VAL A 463 33.00 26.82 -28.27
C VAL A 463 32.62 27.66 -29.48
N GLU A 464 31.68 28.61 -29.35
CA GLU A 464 31.31 29.48 -30.48
C GLU A 464 32.45 30.35 -30.97
N ALA A 465 33.35 30.79 -30.08
CA ALA A 465 34.56 31.52 -30.44
C ALA A 465 35.55 30.63 -31.21
N HIS A 466 35.76 29.38 -30.77
CA HIS A 466 36.66 28.43 -31.42
C HIS A 466 36.11 27.88 -32.75
N ILE A 467 34.78 27.75 -32.90
CA ILE A 467 34.15 27.44 -34.20
C ILE A 467 34.43 28.56 -35.20
N LYS A 468 34.21 29.82 -34.80
CA LYS A 468 34.50 31.00 -35.66
C LYS A 468 36.01 31.15 -35.95
N GLY A 469 36.85 30.73 -35.01
CA GLY A 469 38.31 30.75 -35.12
C GLY A 469 38.94 29.54 -35.82
N ASN A 470 38.17 28.50 -36.16
CA ASN A 470 38.67 27.21 -36.67
C ASN A 470 39.73 26.55 -35.77
N THR A 471 39.60 26.67 -34.45
CA THR A 471 40.55 26.15 -33.43
C THR A 471 39.92 25.12 -32.49
N VAL A 472 38.80 24.50 -32.89
CA VAL A 472 38.02 23.53 -32.10
C VAL A 472 38.86 22.36 -31.58
N GLY A 473 39.79 21.82 -32.38
CA GLY A 473 40.66 20.71 -31.97
C GLY A 473 41.61 21.07 -30.83
N VAL A 474 42.15 22.30 -30.81
CA VAL A 474 43.01 22.77 -29.70
C VAL A 474 42.20 22.89 -28.40
N TYR A 475 40.95 23.35 -28.52
CA TYR A 475 40.06 23.45 -27.37
C TYR A 475 39.66 22.08 -26.82
N ALA A 476 39.49 21.06 -27.67
CA ALA A 476 39.26 19.68 -27.23
C ALA A 476 40.39 19.14 -26.33
N GLU A 477 41.65 19.39 -26.71
CA GLU A 477 42.82 19.01 -25.90
C GLU A 477 42.84 19.77 -24.56
N GLN A 478 42.48 21.06 -24.56
CA GLN A 478 42.37 21.86 -23.35
C GLN A 478 41.27 21.33 -22.41
N LEU A 479 40.09 20.97 -22.94
CA LEU A 479 39.00 20.37 -22.16
C LEU A 479 39.41 19.03 -21.56
N HIS A 480 40.18 18.22 -22.30
CA HIS A 480 40.71 16.96 -21.78
C HIS A 480 41.63 17.18 -20.57
N GLN A 481 42.53 18.17 -20.64
CA GLN A 481 43.39 18.49 -19.50
C GLN A 481 42.59 19.00 -18.30
N GLN A 482 41.63 19.90 -18.52
CA GLN A 482 40.77 20.41 -17.46
C GLN A 482 39.96 19.30 -16.78
N LEU A 483 39.46 18.34 -17.55
CA LEU A 483 38.79 17.15 -17.02
C LEU A 483 39.71 16.33 -16.11
N MET A 484 40.96 16.09 -16.53
CA MET A 484 41.92 15.34 -15.72
C MET A 484 42.29 16.08 -14.42
N ASP A 485 42.36 17.41 -14.47
CA ASP A 485 42.59 18.24 -13.28
C ASP A 485 41.43 18.11 -12.28
N LEU A 486 40.17 18.05 -12.76
CA LEU A 486 39.00 17.82 -11.91
C LEU A 486 38.97 16.40 -11.33
N VAL A 487 39.33 15.38 -12.10
CA VAL A 487 39.44 13.99 -11.60
C VAL A 487 40.52 13.89 -10.53
N ALA A 488 41.66 14.58 -10.71
CA ALA A 488 42.70 14.68 -9.70
C ALA A 488 42.21 15.40 -8.44
N LEU A 489 41.40 16.46 -8.60
CA LEU A 489 40.78 17.19 -7.49
C LEU A 489 39.82 16.29 -6.68
N ILE A 490 39.03 15.43 -7.33
CA ILE A 490 38.12 14.47 -6.67
C ILE A 490 38.88 13.48 -5.77
N ARG A 491 40.09 13.06 -6.20
CA ARG A 491 40.97 12.19 -5.40
C ARG A 491 41.59 12.89 -4.20
N GLY A 492 41.58 14.22 -4.19
CA GLY A 492 42.06 15.04 -3.09
C GLY A 492 41.10 15.06 -1.89
N GLY A 493 41.47 15.88 -0.91
CA GLY A 493 40.71 16.06 0.34
C GLY A 493 39.48 16.96 0.21
N LEU A 494 38.54 16.64 -0.68
CA LEU A 494 37.27 17.39 -0.81
C LEU A 494 36.28 17.03 0.30
N SER A 495 35.50 18.03 0.74
CA SER A 495 34.30 17.77 1.54
C SER A 495 33.26 16.97 0.75
N LYS A 496 32.31 16.35 1.46
CA LYS A 496 31.22 15.59 0.82
C LYS A 496 30.44 16.45 -0.20
N LEU A 497 30.12 17.70 0.15
CA LEU A 497 29.42 18.63 -0.73
C LEU A 497 30.25 18.98 -1.96
N GLN A 498 31.50 19.42 -1.78
CA GLN A 498 32.38 19.77 -2.90
C GLN A 498 32.59 18.58 -3.84
N ARG A 499 32.74 17.36 -3.29
CA ARG A 499 32.89 16.16 -4.11
C ARG A 499 31.64 15.89 -4.96
N THR A 500 30.44 16.06 -4.42
CA THR A 500 29.20 15.94 -5.20
C THR A 500 29.15 16.98 -6.31
N THR A 501 29.52 18.22 -6.03
CA THR A 501 29.57 19.31 -7.02
C THR A 501 30.54 18.99 -8.15
N VAL A 502 31.79 18.64 -7.82
CA VAL A 502 32.83 18.34 -8.80
C VAL A 502 32.51 17.07 -9.58
N GLY A 503 31.96 16.04 -8.93
CA GLY A 503 31.49 14.83 -9.61
C GLY A 503 30.36 15.12 -10.60
N ALA A 504 29.40 15.98 -10.24
CA ALA A 504 28.34 16.42 -11.15
C ALA A 504 28.89 17.27 -12.30
N LEU A 505 29.91 18.11 -12.05
CA LEU A 505 30.59 18.89 -13.08
C LEU A 505 31.33 17.99 -14.07
N VAL A 506 32.02 16.95 -13.58
CA VAL A 506 32.70 15.95 -14.43
C VAL A 506 31.72 15.27 -15.39
N VAL A 507 30.50 14.95 -14.95
CA VAL A 507 29.47 14.37 -15.84
C VAL A 507 29.15 15.30 -17.01
N ILE A 508 29.00 16.60 -16.75
CA ILE A 508 28.72 17.61 -17.78
C ILE A 508 29.96 17.81 -18.67
N ASP A 509 31.15 17.91 -18.07
CA ASP A 509 32.40 18.21 -18.78
C ASP A 509 32.83 17.08 -19.73
N VAL A 510 32.58 15.81 -19.39
CA VAL A 510 32.82 14.69 -20.32
C VAL A 510 31.94 14.83 -21.55
N HIS A 511 30.64 15.06 -21.37
CA HIS A 511 29.73 15.30 -22.49
C HIS A 511 30.16 16.53 -23.32
N ALA A 512 30.50 17.63 -22.65
CA ALA A 512 30.96 18.87 -23.28
C ALA A 512 32.23 18.65 -24.14
N LYS A 513 33.19 17.87 -23.63
CA LYS A 513 34.39 17.46 -24.36
C LYS A 513 34.03 16.60 -25.58
N ASP A 514 33.22 15.56 -25.39
CA ASP A 514 32.87 14.61 -26.46
C ASP A 514 32.11 15.29 -27.60
N VAL A 515 31.25 16.28 -27.29
CA VAL A 515 30.61 17.15 -28.28
C VAL A 515 31.66 17.94 -29.08
N VAL A 516 32.64 18.56 -28.42
CA VAL A 516 33.68 19.36 -29.09
C VAL A 516 34.59 18.48 -29.96
N GLU A 517 34.93 17.28 -29.50
CA GLU A 517 35.67 16.29 -30.31
C GLU A 517 34.87 15.92 -31.58
N LYS A 518 33.57 15.65 -31.44
CA LYS A 518 32.71 15.37 -32.58
C LYS A 518 32.62 16.53 -33.56
N LEU A 519 32.48 17.76 -33.07
CA LEU A 519 32.48 18.97 -33.91
C LEU A 519 33.80 19.14 -34.68
N HIS A 520 34.92 18.73 -34.07
CA HIS A 520 36.22 18.71 -34.73
C HIS A 520 36.31 17.62 -35.81
N GLU A 521 35.87 16.39 -35.51
CA GLU A 521 35.83 15.27 -36.45
C GLU A 521 34.96 15.57 -37.68
N GLU A 522 33.83 16.25 -37.47
CA GLU A 522 32.90 16.66 -38.53
C GLU A 522 33.30 17.99 -39.21
N ALA A 523 34.41 18.61 -38.78
CA ALA A 523 34.97 19.83 -39.34
C ALA A 523 33.97 21.00 -39.43
N ILE A 524 33.18 21.21 -38.36
CA ILE A 524 32.15 22.25 -38.30
C ILE A 524 32.77 23.66 -38.22
N THR A 525 32.38 24.55 -39.14
CA THR A 525 32.91 25.93 -39.24
C THR A 525 31.91 27.02 -38.89
N THR A 526 30.65 26.68 -38.63
CA THR A 526 29.56 27.66 -38.45
C THR A 526 28.73 27.33 -37.22
N THR A 527 28.41 28.35 -36.41
CA THR A 527 27.59 28.20 -35.20
C THR A 527 26.11 27.92 -35.48
N SER A 528 25.69 27.92 -36.76
CA SER A 528 24.35 27.52 -37.18
C SER A 528 24.27 26.05 -37.63
N ALA A 529 25.37 25.29 -37.52
CA ALA A 529 25.40 23.87 -37.86
C ALA A 529 24.47 23.08 -36.93
N PHE A 530 23.78 22.08 -37.48
CA PHE A 530 22.79 21.29 -36.73
C PHE A 530 23.41 20.62 -35.50
N GLU A 531 24.64 20.14 -35.65
CA GLU A 531 25.40 19.39 -34.66
C GLU A 531 25.75 20.24 -33.44
N TRP A 532 25.89 21.56 -33.61
CA TRP A 532 26.03 22.51 -32.50
C TRP A 532 24.68 22.97 -31.95
N ILE A 533 23.73 23.38 -32.81
CA ILE A 533 22.45 23.91 -32.33
C ILE A 533 21.58 22.85 -31.66
N SER A 534 21.81 21.57 -31.95
CA SER A 534 21.16 20.43 -31.29
C SER A 534 21.58 20.25 -29.84
N GLN A 535 22.67 20.88 -29.39
CA GLN A 535 23.12 20.82 -28.00
C GLN A 535 22.39 21.86 -27.14
N LEU A 536 22.33 21.59 -25.84
CA LEU A 536 21.76 22.50 -24.86
C LEU A 536 22.76 23.63 -24.54
N ARG A 537 22.42 24.86 -24.93
CA ARG A 537 23.33 26.02 -24.88
C ARG A 537 22.81 27.08 -23.92
N TYR A 538 23.72 27.72 -23.20
CA TYR A 538 23.38 28.70 -22.16
C TYR A 538 23.91 30.08 -22.54
N TYR A 539 23.05 31.08 -22.48
CA TYR A 539 23.37 32.46 -22.83
C TYR A 539 22.95 33.42 -21.73
N TRP A 540 23.76 34.44 -21.47
CA TRP A 540 23.41 35.53 -20.57
C TRP A 540 22.94 36.73 -21.40
N ASN A 541 21.63 36.84 -21.62
CA ASN A 541 21.02 37.78 -22.56
C ASN A 541 19.97 38.67 -21.88
N LYS A 542 19.70 39.85 -22.45
CA LYS A 542 18.59 40.71 -22.02
C LYS A 542 17.25 40.09 -22.40
N ASP A 543 16.30 40.08 -21.47
CA ASP A 543 14.91 39.72 -21.72
C ASP A 543 14.11 40.91 -22.31
N ASP A 544 12.82 40.66 -22.59
CA ASP A 544 11.89 41.66 -23.14
C ASP A 544 11.73 42.90 -22.23
N THR A 545 12.04 42.78 -20.94
CA THR A 545 12.01 43.88 -19.95
C THR A 545 13.33 44.65 -19.86
N GLY A 546 14.35 44.21 -20.60
CA GLY A 546 15.70 44.78 -20.59
C GLY A 546 16.58 44.27 -19.44
N ARG A 547 16.11 43.33 -18.62
CA ARG A 547 16.87 42.69 -17.54
C ARG A 547 17.70 41.55 -18.12
N GLU A 548 18.99 41.52 -17.80
CA GLU A 548 19.87 40.42 -18.22
C GLU A 548 19.54 39.15 -17.44
N ASN A 549 19.20 38.07 -18.12
CA ASN A 549 18.85 36.78 -17.54
C ASN A 549 19.55 35.64 -18.29
N CYS A 550 19.69 34.49 -17.63
CA CYS A 550 20.14 33.26 -18.26
C CYS A 550 19.02 32.68 -19.13
N TRP A 551 19.35 32.38 -20.38
CA TRP A 551 18.51 31.71 -21.35
C TRP A 551 19.13 30.39 -21.75
N VAL A 552 18.30 29.36 -21.87
CA VAL A 552 18.71 28.05 -22.35
C VAL A 552 18.09 27.84 -23.72
N MET A 553 18.94 27.57 -24.72
CA MET A 553 18.54 27.41 -26.12
C MET A 553 18.87 26.02 -26.62
N MET A 554 17.94 25.43 -27.36
CA MET A 554 18.13 24.13 -28.02
C MET A 554 17.32 24.09 -29.30
N VAL A 555 17.99 23.84 -30.44
CA VAL A 555 17.40 23.84 -31.78
C VAL A 555 16.69 25.18 -32.08
N GLN A 556 15.36 25.24 -31.92
CA GLN A 556 14.52 26.42 -32.16
C GLN A 556 13.83 26.90 -30.87
N THR A 557 14.06 26.22 -29.75
CA THR A 557 13.41 26.49 -28.48
C THR A 557 14.31 27.37 -27.64
N ASP A 558 13.84 28.58 -27.38
CA ASP A 558 14.42 29.48 -26.39
C ASP A 558 13.59 29.38 -25.11
N PHE A 559 14.24 29.08 -23.98
CA PHE A 559 13.56 28.91 -22.70
C PHE A 559 14.25 29.71 -21.60
N PRO A 560 13.52 30.51 -20.82
CA PRO A 560 14.11 31.28 -19.72
C PRO A 560 14.50 30.34 -18.58
N TYR A 561 15.73 30.46 -18.08
CA TYR A 561 16.17 29.70 -16.92
C TYR A 561 15.29 30.03 -15.71
N GLY A 562 14.77 29.01 -15.03
CA GLY A 562 13.70 29.18 -14.03
C GLY A 562 14.17 29.63 -12.64
N TYR A 563 15.47 29.54 -12.36
CA TYR A 563 16.10 29.87 -11.07
C TYR A 563 15.48 29.17 -9.84
N GLU A 564 14.84 28.01 -10.03
CA GLU A 564 14.44 27.16 -8.92
C GLU A 564 15.68 26.66 -8.17
N TYR A 565 15.64 26.62 -6.83
CA TYR A 565 16.75 26.09 -6.05
C TYR A 565 16.76 24.56 -6.06
N LEU A 566 17.81 23.99 -6.67
CA LEU A 566 17.95 22.55 -6.88
C LEU A 566 18.84 21.87 -5.84
N GLY A 567 19.54 22.66 -5.01
CA GLY A 567 20.55 22.18 -4.08
C GLY A 567 21.71 21.44 -4.76
N ASN A 568 22.51 20.74 -3.96
CA ASN A 568 23.68 20.01 -4.43
C ASN A 568 23.32 18.57 -4.83
N THR A 569 22.70 18.43 -6.00
CA THR A 569 22.32 17.13 -6.54
C THR A 569 23.22 16.70 -7.69
N PHE A 570 23.42 15.38 -7.80
CA PHE A 570 24.13 14.78 -8.92
C PHE A 570 23.31 14.89 -10.22
N ARG A 571 24.00 14.90 -11.37
CA ARG A 571 23.39 14.96 -12.71
C ARG A 571 23.26 13.58 -13.33
N LEU A 572 22.23 13.40 -14.16
CA LEU A 572 22.11 12.22 -15.00
C LEU A 572 23.22 12.22 -16.06
N VAL A 573 23.79 11.06 -16.34
CA VAL A 573 24.76 10.93 -17.43
C VAL A 573 24.08 11.17 -18.77
N ILE A 574 24.64 12.09 -19.54
CA ILE A 574 24.13 12.46 -20.87
C ILE A 574 24.72 11.49 -21.90
N THR A 575 23.84 10.81 -22.62
CA THR A 575 24.11 9.88 -23.72
C THR A 575 23.40 10.37 -24.99
N PRO A 576 23.75 9.84 -26.18
CA PRO A 576 23.02 10.20 -27.40
C PRO A 576 21.50 9.96 -27.31
N LEU A 577 21.06 8.95 -26.55
CA LEU A 577 19.64 8.69 -26.33
C LEU A 577 18.96 9.77 -25.47
N THR A 578 19.64 10.26 -24.43
CA THR A 578 19.11 11.34 -23.59
C THR A 578 19.13 12.68 -24.32
N ASP A 579 20.14 12.95 -25.16
CA ASP A 579 20.18 14.16 -26.00
C ASP A 579 19.00 14.21 -26.98
N MET A 580 18.71 13.08 -27.63
CA MET A 580 17.53 12.96 -28.50
C MET A 580 16.23 13.19 -27.71
N CYS A 581 16.18 12.73 -26.46
CA CYS A 581 15.04 13.00 -25.59
C CYS A 581 14.96 14.50 -25.26
N TYR A 582 16.06 15.14 -24.86
CA TYR A 582 16.11 16.58 -24.56
C TYR A 582 15.64 17.42 -25.74
N MET A 583 16.16 17.16 -26.95
CA MET A 583 15.69 17.81 -28.18
C MET A 583 14.19 17.64 -28.39
N THR A 584 13.68 16.43 -28.17
CA THR A 584 12.26 16.14 -28.38
C THR A 584 11.37 16.84 -27.38
N LEU A 585 11.76 16.87 -26.10
CA LEU A 585 11.02 17.54 -25.02
C LEU A 585 11.07 19.07 -25.15
N MET A 586 12.23 19.64 -25.48
CA MET A 586 12.37 21.08 -25.78
C MET A 586 11.59 21.45 -27.04
N GLY A 587 11.62 20.62 -28.08
CA GLY A 587 10.82 20.82 -29.28
C GLY A 587 9.31 20.66 -29.05
N ALA A 588 8.89 19.84 -28.08
CA ALA A 588 7.49 19.75 -27.67
C ALA A 588 7.05 21.04 -26.97
N GLN A 589 7.90 21.59 -26.09
CA GLN A 589 7.64 22.86 -25.41
C GLN A 589 7.44 24.03 -26.40
N SER A 590 8.27 24.15 -27.44
CA SER A 590 8.09 25.20 -28.48
C SER A 590 6.81 25.05 -29.29
N LEU A 591 6.28 23.83 -29.39
CA LEU A 591 5.03 23.53 -30.10
C LEU A 591 3.81 23.60 -29.17
N ASN A 592 3.98 23.98 -27.90
CA ASN A 592 2.94 23.94 -26.86
C ASN A 592 2.30 22.55 -26.70
N LEU A 593 3.10 21.49 -26.88
CA LEU A 593 2.71 20.10 -26.67
C LEU A 593 3.43 19.52 -25.45
N GLY A 594 2.86 18.46 -24.88
CA GLY A 594 3.55 17.63 -23.90
C GLY A 594 4.57 16.70 -24.56
N GLY A 595 5.41 16.04 -23.77
CA GLY A 595 6.32 15.00 -24.25
C GLY A 595 5.94 13.61 -23.72
N ALA A 596 6.06 12.58 -24.58
CA ALA A 596 5.75 11.20 -24.23
C ALA A 596 6.94 10.24 -24.46
N PRO A 597 7.95 10.22 -23.57
CA PRO A 597 8.95 9.17 -23.55
C PRO A 597 8.34 7.79 -23.28
N ALA A 598 8.56 6.84 -24.20
CA ALA A 598 8.01 5.49 -24.15
C ALA A 598 9.11 4.45 -24.40
N GLY A 599 9.08 3.36 -23.64
CA GLY A 599 10.04 2.27 -23.81
C GLY A 599 10.10 1.33 -22.60
N PRO A 600 10.95 0.30 -22.62
CA PRO A 600 11.06 -0.67 -21.54
C PRO A 600 11.37 -0.05 -20.17
N ALA A 601 11.05 -0.76 -19.08
CA ALA A 601 11.39 -0.31 -17.73
C ALA A 601 12.92 -0.20 -17.56
N GLY A 602 13.39 0.81 -16.82
CA GLY A 602 14.82 1.01 -16.54
C GLY A 602 15.63 1.69 -17.64
N THR A 603 14.98 2.27 -18.66
CA THR A 603 15.65 3.02 -19.73
C THR A 603 15.87 4.51 -19.43
N GLY A 604 15.59 4.95 -18.19
CA GLY A 604 15.84 6.32 -17.74
C GLY A 604 14.81 7.37 -18.16
N LYS A 605 13.57 6.97 -18.52
CA LYS A 605 12.53 7.88 -19.02
C LYS A 605 12.21 9.03 -18.07
N THR A 606 11.86 8.69 -16.83
CA THR A 606 11.46 9.65 -15.78
C THR A 606 12.66 10.48 -15.33
N GLU A 607 13.83 9.84 -15.21
CA GLU A 607 15.08 10.48 -14.82
C GLU A 607 15.56 11.49 -15.87
N THR A 608 15.38 11.20 -17.16
CA THR A 608 15.74 12.12 -18.26
C THR A 608 14.85 13.36 -18.25
N THR A 609 13.52 13.19 -18.10
CA THR A 609 12.60 14.33 -17.95
C THR A 609 12.96 15.19 -16.73
N LYS A 610 13.29 14.55 -15.60
CA LYS A 610 13.69 15.25 -14.38
C LYS A 610 15.03 15.99 -14.55
N ASP A 611 16.02 15.38 -15.19
CA ASP A 611 17.32 16.03 -15.40
C ASP A 611 17.23 17.21 -16.39
N LEU A 612 16.37 17.13 -17.42
CA LEU A 612 16.07 18.29 -18.27
C LEU A 612 15.45 19.43 -17.47
N ALA A 613 14.49 19.14 -16.59
CA ALA A 613 13.87 20.16 -15.75
C ALA A 613 14.90 20.81 -14.82
N LYS A 614 15.84 20.03 -14.26
CA LYS A 614 16.99 20.56 -13.51
C LYS A 614 17.89 21.44 -14.38
N ALA A 615 18.15 21.04 -15.63
CA ALA A 615 18.94 21.82 -16.57
C ALA A 615 18.32 23.21 -16.85
N LEU A 616 16.99 23.31 -16.82
CA LEU A 616 16.24 24.55 -17.00
C LEU A 616 15.89 25.26 -15.66
N ALA A 617 16.30 24.70 -14.52
CA ALA A 617 15.89 25.09 -13.17
C ALA A 617 14.39 25.32 -13.02
N LYS A 618 13.62 24.31 -13.41
CA LYS A 618 12.17 24.22 -13.17
C LYS A 618 11.89 23.09 -12.20
N GLN A 619 10.97 23.34 -11.27
CA GLN A 619 10.42 22.30 -10.41
C GLN A 619 9.74 21.23 -11.26
N CYS A 620 10.08 19.96 -11.03
CA CYS A 620 9.50 18.83 -11.75
C CYS A 620 8.83 17.87 -10.78
N VAL A 621 7.50 17.95 -10.72
CA VAL A 621 6.71 17.07 -9.86
C VAL A 621 6.50 15.75 -10.58
N VAL A 622 7.07 14.68 -10.03
CA VAL A 622 6.89 13.31 -10.55
C VAL A 622 5.72 12.67 -9.81
N PHE A 623 4.68 12.28 -10.54
CA PHE A 623 3.50 11.62 -9.98
C PHE A 623 3.36 10.23 -10.54
N ASN A 624 3.39 9.20 -9.69
CA ASN A 624 3.22 7.81 -10.13
C ASN A 624 1.74 7.50 -10.30
N CYS A 625 1.33 7.14 -11.51
CA CYS A 625 -0.07 6.93 -11.83
C CYS A 625 -0.60 5.57 -11.35
N SER A 626 -1.84 5.58 -10.87
CA SER A 626 -2.56 4.39 -10.42
C SER A 626 -3.94 4.30 -11.10
N PRO A 627 -4.53 3.10 -11.22
CA PRO A 627 -5.88 2.94 -11.76
C PRO A 627 -6.94 3.69 -10.95
N GLU A 628 -6.70 3.91 -9.65
CA GLU A 628 -7.63 4.60 -8.75
C GLU A 628 -7.62 6.13 -8.89
N MET A 629 -6.81 6.69 -9.80
CA MET A 629 -6.76 8.12 -10.04
C MET A 629 -8.05 8.65 -10.67
N ASP A 630 -8.57 9.72 -10.07
CA ASP A 630 -9.77 10.42 -10.54
C ASP A 630 -9.43 11.69 -11.34
N TYR A 631 -10.30 12.06 -12.29
CA TYR A 631 -10.14 13.26 -13.12
C TYR A 631 -10.20 14.55 -12.29
N ILE A 632 -10.89 14.54 -11.14
CA ILE A 632 -10.96 15.68 -10.22
C ILE A 632 -9.59 15.92 -9.57
N MET A 633 -8.90 14.85 -9.16
CA MET A 633 -7.56 14.93 -8.59
C MET A 633 -6.57 15.49 -9.62
N VAL A 634 -6.62 14.95 -10.85
CA VAL A 634 -5.74 15.41 -11.94
C VAL A 634 -6.04 16.86 -12.33
N GLY A 635 -7.31 17.26 -12.38
CA GLY A 635 -7.72 18.63 -12.61
C GLY A 635 -7.16 19.61 -11.57
N LYS A 636 -7.25 19.27 -10.27
CA LYS A 636 -6.62 20.04 -9.18
C LYS A 636 -5.10 20.14 -9.37
N PHE A 637 -4.47 19.05 -9.77
CA PHE A 637 -3.04 19.01 -10.03
C PHE A 637 -2.65 19.92 -11.21
N PHE A 638 -3.42 19.92 -12.30
CA PHE A 638 -3.21 20.83 -13.43
C PHE A 638 -3.38 22.31 -13.06
N LYS A 639 -4.32 22.66 -12.18
CA LYS A 639 -4.44 24.03 -11.63
C LYS A 639 -3.13 24.45 -10.96
N GLY A 640 -2.59 23.59 -10.10
CA GLY A 640 -1.30 23.81 -9.44
C GLY A 640 -0.14 24.00 -10.42
N LEU A 641 -0.03 23.13 -11.43
CA LEU A 641 1.03 23.19 -12.44
C LEU A 641 0.93 24.47 -13.29
N ALA A 642 -0.26 24.79 -13.79
CA ALA A 642 -0.49 25.96 -14.64
C ALA A 642 -0.19 27.27 -13.89
N CYS A 643 -0.63 27.40 -12.63
CA CYS A 643 -0.41 28.60 -11.82
C CYS A 643 1.04 28.73 -11.32
N SER A 644 1.70 27.62 -10.97
CA SER A 644 3.09 27.64 -10.53
C SER A 644 4.07 27.81 -11.69
N GLY A 645 3.69 27.40 -12.91
CA GLY A 645 4.59 27.34 -14.05
C GLY A 645 5.57 26.17 -13.97
N ALA A 646 5.28 25.17 -13.13
CA ALA A 646 6.08 23.98 -12.89
C ALA A 646 5.87 22.91 -13.97
N TRP A 647 6.76 21.92 -13.99
CA TRP A 647 6.67 20.77 -14.87
C TRP A 647 6.12 19.57 -14.12
N CYS A 648 5.38 18.72 -14.83
CA CYS A 648 4.94 17.43 -14.31
C CYS A 648 5.48 16.29 -15.17
N CYS A 649 5.89 15.20 -14.52
CA CYS A 649 6.08 13.91 -15.15
C CYS A 649 5.09 12.90 -14.54
N PHE A 650 4.04 12.55 -15.28
CA PHE A 650 3.18 11.43 -14.93
C PHE A 650 3.88 10.13 -15.28
N ASP A 651 4.40 9.48 -14.25
CA ASP A 651 5.05 8.19 -14.39
C ASP A 651 4.00 7.10 -14.54
N GLU A 652 4.23 6.13 -15.44
CA GLU A 652 3.33 5.01 -15.64
C GLU A 652 1.90 5.41 -16.07
N PHE A 653 1.78 6.50 -16.83
CA PHE A 653 0.50 7.15 -17.18
C PHE A 653 -0.53 6.20 -17.84
N ASN A 654 -0.04 5.18 -18.55
CA ASN A 654 -0.86 4.12 -19.14
C ASN A 654 -1.45 3.10 -18.15
N ARG A 655 -1.47 3.40 -16.84
CA ARG A 655 -2.22 2.65 -15.81
C ARG A 655 -3.60 3.25 -15.52
N ILE A 656 -3.87 4.46 -15.98
CA ILE A 656 -5.15 5.14 -15.78
C ILE A 656 -6.19 4.54 -16.73
N TYR A 657 -7.43 4.43 -16.24
CA TYR A 657 -8.57 3.99 -17.04
C TYR A 657 -8.85 4.93 -18.23
N ILE A 658 -9.29 4.36 -19.35
CA ILE A 658 -9.46 5.06 -20.63
C ILE A 658 -10.52 6.18 -20.51
N GLU A 659 -11.53 5.98 -19.69
CA GLU A 659 -12.61 6.93 -19.41
C GLU A 659 -12.05 8.22 -18.76
N VAL A 660 -11.13 8.06 -17.81
CA VAL A 660 -10.47 9.19 -17.12
C VAL A 660 -9.48 9.88 -18.06
N LEU A 661 -8.71 9.11 -18.85
CA LEU A 661 -7.78 9.66 -19.84
C LEU A 661 -8.47 10.56 -20.87
N SER A 662 -9.71 10.22 -21.25
CA SER A 662 -10.50 11.03 -22.17
C SER A 662 -10.82 12.42 -21.61
N VAL A 663 -11.14 12.52 -20.32
CA VAL A 663 -11.40 13.80 -19.63
C VAL A 663 -10.09 14.59 -19.47
N ILE A 664 -8.99 13.92 -19.13
CA ILE A 664 -7.66 14.53 -19.04
C ILE A 664 -7.24 15.15 -20.39
N ALA A 665 -7.55 14.51 -21.51
CA ALA A 665 -7.28 15.05 -22.83
C ALA A 665 -7.99 16.39 -23.06
N GLN A 666 -9.27 16.49 -22.65
CA GLN A 666 -10.02 17.74 -22.74
C GLN A 666 -9.42 18.84 -21.85
N GLN A 667 -9.02 18.49 -20.63
CA GLN A 667 -8.36 19.42 -19.71
C GLN A 667 -7.05 19.98 -20.29
N LEU A 668 -6.19 19.11 -20.81
CA LEU A 668 -4.93 19.51 -21.43
C LEU A 668 -5.14 20.34 -22.70
N LEU A 669 -6.15 20.02 -23.51
CA LEU A 669 -6.46 20.80 -24.71
C LEU A 669 -6.80 22.26 -24.38
N VAL A 670 -7.56 22.50 -23.31
CA VAL A 670 -7.89 23.85 -22.84
C VAL A 670 -6.63 24.60 -22.39
N LEU A 671 -5.77 23.95 -21.61
CA LEU A 671 -4.54 24.56 -21.09
C LEU A 671 -3.50 24.82 -22.18
N PHE A 672 -3.24 23.86 -23.06
CA PHE A 672 -2.30 24.03 -24.18
C PHE A 672 -2.82 25.01 -25.23
N GLY A 673 -4.14 25.02 -25.50
CA GLY A 673 -4.77 26.04 -26.33
C GLY A 673 -4.59 27.44 -25.77
N ALA A 674 -4.85 27.62 -24.47
CA ALA A 674 -4.62 28.90 -23.81
C ALA A 674 -3.15 29.33 -23.81
N LYS A 675 -2.22 28.37 -23.66
CA LYS A 675 -0.76 28.61 -23.72
C LYS A 675 -0.31 29.04 -25.12
N ALA A 676 -0.90 28.49 -26.17
CA ALA A 676 -0.57 28.84 -27.55
C ALA A 676 -0.95 30.27 -27.96
N GLU A 677 -1.84 30.92 -27.20
CA GLU A 677 -2.19 32.33 -27.41
C GLU A 677 -1.19 33.32 -26.79
N LEU A 678 -0.27 32.85 -25.93
CA LEU A 678 0.74 33.70 -25.29
C LEU A 678 1.92 33.94 -26.23
N ALA A 679 2.40 35.18 -26.28
CA ALA A 679 3.49 35.59 -27.16
C ALA A 679 4.87 35.56 -26.46
N SER A 680 4.91 35.73 -25.14
CA SER A 680 6.15 35.75 -24.35
C SER A 680 6.01 34.98 -23.04
N TYR A 681 7.15 34.52 -22.50
CA TYR A 681 7.20 33.82 -21.21
C TYR A 681 6.94 34.72 -19.99
N SER A 682 6.96 36.04 -20.17
CA SER A 682 6.61 37.00 -19.12
C SER A 682 5.11 37.28 -19.01
N GLU A 683 4.32 36.89 -20.02
CA GLU A 683 2.87 37.07 -20.01
C GLU A 683 2.21 35.98 -19.16
N CYS A 684 1.18 36.35 -18.40
CA CYS A 684 0.31 35.41 -17.71
C CYS A 684 -1.11 35.57 -18.23
N LYS A 685 -1.88 34.48 -18.28
CA LYS A 685 -3.26 34.50 -18.78
C LYS A 685 -4.24 34.01 -17.72
N GLU A 686 -5.24 34.83 -17.45
CA GLU A 686 -6.39 34.45 -16.66
C GLU A 686 -7.31 33.54 -17.50
N LEU A 687 -7.63 32.35 -16.98
CA LEU A 687 -8.40 31.32 -17.65
C LEU A 687 -9.40 30.69 -16.66
N ASP A 688 -10.63 30.49 -17.08
CA ASP A 688 -11.57 29.64 -16.34
C ASP A 688 -11.31 28.17 -16.65
N PHE A 689 -10.93 27.40 -15.64
CA PHE A 689 -10.56 25.99 -15.76
C PHE A 689 -11.19 25.18 -14.62
N GLU A 690 -11.99 24.16 -14.97
CA GLU A 690 -12.68 23.28 -14.00
C GLU A 690 -13.44 24.08 -12.93
N GLY A 691 -14.17 25.12 -13.36
CA GLY A 691 -15.03 25.97 -12.52
C GLY A 691 -14.30 26.96 -11.62
N SER A 692 -12.99 27.16 -11.83
CA SER A 692 -12.20 28.15 -11.10
C SER A 692 -11.35 28.98 -12.05
N THR A 693 -11.26 30.28 -11.76
CA THR A 693 -10.38 31.19 -12.48
C THR A 693 -8.93 31.03 -12.00
N ILE A 694 -8.04 30.64 -12.91
CA ILE A 694 -6.61 30.44 -12.67
C ILE A 694 -5.77 31.44 -13.45
N ASN A 695 -4.62 31.82 -12.91
CA ASN A 695 -3.64 32.65 -13.61
C ASN A 695 -2.48 31.79 -14.12
N MET A 696 -2.51 31.44 -15.40
CA MET A 696 -1.60 30.48 -16.01
C MET A 696 -0.28 31.13 -16.43
N LYS A 697 0.84 30.50 -16.05
CA LYS A 697 2.21 30.87 -16.49
C LYS A 697 2.65 30.01 -17.66
N PRO A 698 3.17 30.57 -18.77
CA PRO A 698 3.53 29.84 -20.01
C PRO A 698 4.65 28.80 -19.83
N THR A 699 5.40 28.83 -18.73
CA THR A 699 6.50 27.90 -18.52
C THR A 699 6.06 26.49 -18.10
N PHE A 700 4.78 26.29 -17.73
CA PHE A 700 4.30 24.97 -17.35
C PHE A 700 4.37 23.99 -18.52
N ASN A 701 4.64 22.72 -18.22
CA ASN A 701 4.54 21.65 -19.20
C ASN A 701 4.20 20.31 -18.56
N VAL A 702 3.67 19.39 -19.35
CA VAL A 702 3.25 18.06 -18.91
C VAL A 702 3.97 17.00 -19.74
N PHE A 703 4.59 16.07 -19.05
CA PHE A 703 5.26 14.91 -19.63
C PHE A 703 4.62 13.64 -19.10
N ILE A 704 4.58 12.61 -19.94
CA ILE A 704 4.06 11.29 -19.58
C ILE A 704 5.11 10.24 -19.91
N THR A 705 5.26 9.24 -19.04
CA THR A 705 6.08 8.07 -19.36
C THR A 705 5.20 6.85 -19.55
N MET A 706 5.60 6.01 -20.50
CA MET A 706 4.88 4.78 -20.81
C MET A 706 5.82 3.58 -20.88
N ASN A 707 5.32 2.45 -20.41
CA ASN A 707 5.91 1.13 -20.58
C ASN A 707 4.99 0.30 -21.49
N PRO A 708 5.18 0.34 -22.82
CA PRO A 708 4.38 -0.47 -23.75
C PRO A 708 4.60 -1.98 -23.52
N GLY A 709 3.56 -2.79 -23.74
CA GLY A 709 3.66 -4.26 -23.72
C GLY A 709 3.66 -4.92 -22.34
N TYR A 710 3.54 -4.15 -21.25
CA TYR A 710 3.37 -4.68 -19.90
C TYR A 710 1.89 -5.01 -19.60
N ALA A 711 1.66 -6.09 -18.85
CA ALA A 711 0.31 -6.50 -18.45
C ALA A 711 -0.38 -5.41 -17.60
N GLY A 712 -1.68 -5.18 -17.86
CA GLY A 712 -2.47 -4.17 -17.16
C GLY A 712 -2.21 -2.72 -17.61
N ARG A 713 -1.65 -2.52 -18.81
CA ARG A 713 -1.43 -1.20 -19.41
C ARG A 713 -2.39 -0.95 -20.57
N THR A 714 -2.97 0.25 -20.61
CA THR A 714 -3.88 0.70 -21.66
C THR A 714 -3.10 1.39 -22.77
N GLU A 715 -3.61 1.35 -24.00
CA GLU A 715 -3.13 2.24 -25.06
C GLU A 715 -3.76 3.63 -24.88
N LEU A 716 -3.01 4.67 -25.22
CA LEU A 716 -3.53 6.03 -25.11
C LEU A 716 -4.58 6.30 -26.20
N PRO A 717 -5.70 6.96 -25.87
CA PRO A 717 -6.65 7.46 -26.87
C PRO A 717 -6.02 8.41 -27.90
N ASP A 718 -6.46 8.36 -29.17
CA ASP A 718 -5.88 9.15 -30.27
C ASP A 718 -5.92 10.67 -30.01
N ASN A 719 -7.01 11.17 -29.41
CA ASN A 719 -7.15 12.58 -29.05
C ASN A 719 -6.11 13.03 -28.00
N LEU A 720 -5.72 12.13 -27.10
CA LEU A 720 -4.69 12.37 -26.10
C LEU A 720 -3.31 12.26 -26.73
N GLN A 721 -3.07 11.24 -27.58
CA GLN A 721 -1.80 11.09 -28.29
C GLN A 721 -1.42 12.33 -29.10
N ALA A 722 -2.40 13.00 -29.72
CA ALA A 722 -2.18 14.23 -30.48
C ALA A 722 -1.63 15.41 -29.64
N LEU A 723 -1.82 15.40 -28.31
CA LEU A 723 -1.34 16.43 -27.40
C LEU A 723 0.12 16.21 -26.95
N PHE A 724 0.71 15.06 -27.29
CA PHE A 724 2.06 14.70 -26.88
C PHE A 724 2.96 14.36 -28.07
N ARG A 725 4.22 14.79 -27.98
CA ARG A 725 5.26 14.37 -28.91
C ARG A 725 5.88 13.05 -28.43
N PRO A 726 5.77 11.94 -29.19
CA PRO A 726 6.31 10.65 -28.78
C PRO A 726 7.85 10.62 -28.89
N MET A 727 8.49 9.91 -27.97
CA MET A 727 9.93 9.61 -27.99
C MET A 727 10.19 8.16 -27.58
N ALA A 728 10.90 7.39 -28.39
CA ALA A 728 11.22 6.00 -28.08
C ALA A 728 12.55 5.88 -27.32
N MET A 729 12.52 5.38 -26.09
CA MET A 729 13.68 5.16 -25.22
C MET A 729 13.94 3.65 -25.02
N MET A 730 14.74 3.06 -25.92
CA MET A 730 14.89 1.60 -26.03
C MET A 730 16.00 1.01 -25.15
N VAL A 731 17.27 1.27 -25.46
CA VAL A 731 18.41 0.71 -24.71
C VAL A 731 19.46 1.81 -24.57
N PRO A 732 19.84 2.21 -23.34
CA PRO A 732 20.89 3.18 -23.13
C PRO A 732 22.28 2.53 -23.26
N ASP A 733 23.30 3.34 -23.51
CA ASP A 733 24.69 2.86 -23.59
C ASP A 733 25.29 2.68 -22.18
N TYR A 734 25.34 1.44 -21.71
CA TYR A 734 25.87 1.10 -20.38
C TYR A 734 27.38 1.37 -20.26
N ALA A 735 28.13 1.30 -21.35
CA ALA A 735 29.58 1.48 -21.31
C ALA A 735 29.91 2.96 -21.13
N LEU A 736 29.25 3.84 -21.88
CA LEU A 736 29.37 5.28 -21.73
C LEU A 736 28.94 5.74 -20.33
N ILE A 737 27.82 5.21 -19.83
CA ILE A 737 27.35 5.54 -18.48
C ILE A 737 28.37 5.08 -17.41
N GLY A 738 28.89 3.86 -17.53
CA GLY A 738 29.91 3.36 -16.62
C GLY A 738 31.18 4.21 -16.63
N GLU A 739 31.67 4.58 -17.80
CA GLU A 739 32.89 5.37 -17.98
C GLU A 739 32.80 6.72 -17.26
N ILE A 740 31.73 7.47 -17.53
CA ILE A 740 31.51 8.81 -16.97
C ILE A 740 31.37 8.72 -15.44
N MET A 741 30.61 7.74 -14.94
CA MET A 741 30.43 7.57 -13.51
C MET A 741 31.73 7.15 -12.80
N PHE A 742 32.56 6.31 -13.44
CA PHE A 742 33.87 5.97 -12.89
C PHE A 742 34.78 7.19 -12.78
N TYR A 743 34.83 8.07 -13.79
CA TYR A 743 35.57 9.33 -13.67
C TYR A 743 35.03 10.22 -12.54
N ALA A 744 33.71 10.32 -12.41
CA ALA A 744 33.08 11.11 -11.35
C ALA A 744 33.32 10.54 -9.95
N TYR A 745 33.64 9.25 -9.82
CA TYR A 745 34.10 8.62 -8.58
C TYR A 745 35.62 8.61 -8.41
N GLY A 746 36.37 9.23 -9.32
CA GLY A 746 37.81 9.41 -9.23
C GLY A 746 38.64 8.27 -9.81
N PHE A 747 38.06 7.36 -10.60
CA PHE A 747 38.83 6.33 -11.30
C PHE A 747 39.67 6.94 -12.44
N ALA A 748 40.87 6.41 -12.67
CA ALA A 748 41.75 6.87 -13.76
C ALA A 748 41.46 6.12 -15.05
N SER A 749 41.15 4.83 -14.94
CA SER A 749 40.96 3.91 -16.06
C SER A 749 39.48 3.64 -16.35
N GLY A 750 38.62 4.65 -16.17
CA GLY A 750 37.16 4.53 -16.24
C GLY A 750 36.64 3.84 -17.51
N ARG A 751 37.18 4.19 -18.68
CA ARG A 751 36.78 3.61 -19.98
C ARG A 751 36.99 2.09 -20.05
N ALA A 752 38.19 1.63 -19.69
CA ALA A 752 38.54 0.21 -19.75
C ALA A 752 37.71 -0.61 -18.75
N LEU A 753 37.51 -0.07 -17.54
CA LEU A 753 36.71 -0.70 -16.49
C LEU A 753 35.23 -0.81 -16.89
N ALA A 754 34.66 0.24 -17.51
CA ALA A 754 33.28 0.21 -18.00
C ALA A 754 33.06 -0.86 -19.07
N GLN A 755 33.99 -1.02 -20.02
CA GLN A 755 33.92 -2.06 -21.03
C GLN A 755 33.98 -3.47 -20.44
N LYS A 756 34.83 -3.69 -19.44
CA LYS A 756 34.90 -4.98 -18.70
C LYS A 756 33.60 -5.26 -17.96
N MET A 757 33.04 -4.26 -17.26
CA MET A 757 31.78 -4.38 -16.55
C MET A 757 30.62 -4.75 -17.50
N VAL A 758 30.47 -4.04 -18.62
CA VAL A 758 29.40 -4.32 -19.59
C VAL A 758 29.59 -5.68 -20.24
N SER A 759 30.82 -6.05 -20.60
CA SER A 759 31.14 -7.40 -21.11
C SER A 759 30.76 -8.48 -20.10
N THR A 760 31.00 -8.25 -18.80
CA THR A 760 30.62 -9.19 -17.74
C THR A 760 29.11 -9.41 -17.73
N PHE A 761 28.31 -8.35 -17.75
CA PHE A 761 26.85 -8.46 -17.75
C PHE A 761 26.29 -9.09 -19.03
N LYS A 762 26.86 -8.74 -20.19
CA LYS A 762 26.48 -9.32 -21.48
C LYS A 762 26.76 -10.83 -21.51
N LEU A 763 27.98 -11.24 -21.16
CA LEU A 763 28.34 -12.66 -21.11
C LEU A 763 27.52 -13.41 -20.06
N SER A 764 27.24 -12.79 -18.90
CA SER A 764 26.37 -13.38 -17.88
C SER A 764 24.95 -13.61 -18.40
N SER A 765 24.40 -12.67 -19.17
CA SER A 765 23.08 -12.83 -19.78
C SER A 765 23.04 -13.89 -20.89
N GLU A 766 24.15 -14.13 -21.59
CA GLU A 766 24.24 -15.08 -22.71
C GLU A 766 24.60 -16.50 -22.26
N GLN A 767 25.36 -16.66 -21.17
CA GLN A 767 25.93 -17.95 -20.74
C GLN A 767 25.28 -18.54 -19.48
N LEU A 768 24.70 -17.73 -18.59
CA LEU A 768 24.07 -18.23 -17.37
C LEU A 768 22.64 -18.71 -17.65
N SER A 769 22.09 -19.52 -16.73
CA SER A 769 20.71 -19.97 -16.85
C SER A 769 19.71 -18.80 -16.84
N SER A 770 18.60 -18.94 -17.58
CA SER A 770 17.52 -17.95 -17.56
C SER A 770 16.68 -18.12 -16.29
N GLN A 771 16.63 -17.09 -15.46
CA GLN A 771 15.86 -17.06 -14.21
C GLN A 771 15.07 -15.75 -14.11
N ASP A 772 13.84 -15.80 -13.58
CA ASP A 772 12.98 -14.61 -13.43
C ASP A 772 13.57 -13.51 -12.55
N HIS A 773 14.49 -13.87 -11.63
CA HIS A 773 15.12 -12.95 -10.68
C HIS A 773 16.51 -12.48 -11.12
N TYR A 774 17.01 -12.93 -12.28
CA TYR A 774 18.26 -12.44 -12.84
C TYR A 774 18.01 -11.09 -13.54
N ASP A 775 18.75 -10.08 -13.12
CA ASP A 775 18.69 -8.73 -13.68
C ASP A 775 20.09 -8.31 -14.12
N TYR A 776 20.24 -8.13 -15.43
CA TYR A 776 21.46 -7.62 -16.09
C TYR A 776 21.23 -6.24 -16.73
N GLY A 777 20.10 -5.59 -16.42
CA GLY A 777 19.76 -4.28 -16.95
C GLY A 777 20.40 -3.13 -16.18
N MET A 778 19.92 -1.91 -16.46
CA MET A 778 20.51 -0.67 -15.93
C MET A 778 20.55 -0.61 -14.40
N ARG A 779 19.61 -1.26 -13.70
CA ARG A 779 19.59 -1.32 -12.23
C ARG A 779 20.79 -2.09 -11.67
N ALA A 780 21.17 -3.21 -12.30
CA ALA A 780 22.34 -3.99 -11.89
C ALA A 780 23.64 -3.22 -12.18
N VAL A 781 23.72 -2.59 -13.36
CA VAL A 781 24.84 -1.72 -13.74
C VAL A 781 25.02 -0.59 -12.73
N LYS A 782 23.95 0.18 -12.44
CA LYS A 782 23.98 1.30 -11.50
C LYS A 782 24.49 0.87 -10.12
N SER A 783 23.98 -0.22 -9.56
CA SER A 783 24.41 -0.67 -8.23
C SER A 783 25.84 -1.18 -8.19
N THR A 784 26.35 -1.72 -9.30
CA THR A 784 27.75 -2.11 -9.39
C THR A 784 28.66 -0.89 -9.40
N ILE A 785 28.28 0.17 -10.14
CA ILE A 785 29.01 1.44 -10.17
C ILE A 785 28.98 2.12 -8.80
N GLU A 786 27.82 2.16 -8.13
CA GLU A 786 27.67 2.72 -6.77
C GLU A 786 28.53 1.95 -5.75
N ALA A 787 28.53 0.61 -5.81
CA ALA A 787 29.37 -0.23 -4.96
C ALA A 787 30.87 0.01 -5.23
N ALA A 788 31.27 0.08 -6.50
CA ALA A 788 32.65 0.37 -6.88
C ALA A 788 33.10 1.76 -6.42
N GLY A 789 32.23 2.78 -6.53
CA GLY A 789 32.50 4.14 -6.04
C GLY A 789 32.65 4.19 -4.52
N LEU A 790 31.82 3.45 -3.79
CA LEU A 790 31.93 3.30 -2.33
C LEU A 790 33.27 2.65 -1.94
N LEU A 791 33.63 1.55 -2.61
CA LEU A 791 34.87 0.82 -2.37
C LEU A 791 36.11 1.66 -2.71
N LYS A 792 36.08 2.40 -3.82
CA LYS A 792 37.16 3.34 -4.19
C LYS A 792 37.35 4.43 -3.14
N ARG A 793 36.29 4.87 -2.48
CA ARG A 793 36.37 5.84 -1.39
C ARG A 793 36.99 5.24 -0.12
N LEU A 794 36.65 3.99 0.21
CA LEU A 794 37.20 3.29 1.38
C LEU A 794 38.66 2.90 1.18
N HIS A 795 39.04 2.58 -0.06
CA HIS A 795 40.39 2.15 -0.44
C HIS A 795 40.91 2.94 -1.66
N PRO A 796 41.32 4.22 -1.48
CA PRO A 796 41.74 5.08 -2.60
C PRO A 796 42.91 4.56 -3.42
N ASP A 797 43.88 3.94 -2.75
CA ASP A 797 45.14 3.47 -3.35
C ASP A 797 45.07 2.03 -3.89
N GLN A 798 43.95 1.33 -3.69
CA GLN A 798 43.77 -0.03 -4.20
C GLN A 798 43.63 -0.02 -5.74
N ASP A 799 44.12 -1.09 -6.37
CA ASP A 799 43.98 -1.30 -7.81
C ASP A 799 42.51 -1.25 -8.24
N GLU A 800 42.23 -0.45 -9.26
CA GLU A 800 40.89 -0.19 -9.76
C GLU A 800 40.24 -1.45 -10.34
N ASN A 801 41.04 -2.36 -10.92
CA ASN A 801 40.53 -3.65 -11.39
C ASN A 801 40.05 -4.52 -10.22
N GLN A 802 40.79 -4.56 -9.10
CA GLN A 802 40.38 -5.30 -7.90
C GLN A 802 39.10 -4.72 -7.28
N ILE A 803 38.97 -3.40 -7.27
CA ILE A 803 37.77 -2.71 -6.76
C ILE A 803 36.55 -3.08 -7.61
N LEU A 804 36.66 -3.00 -8.94
CA LEU A 804 35.56 -3.36 -9.84
C LEU A 804 35.22 -4.85 -9.73
N LEU A 805 36.23 -5.71 -9.67
CA LEU A 805 36.07 -7.16 -9.50
C LEU A 805 35.27 -7.48 -8.22
N ARG A 806 35.63 -6.83 -7.10
CA ARG A 806 34.91 -6.96 -5.84
C ARG A 806 33.46 -6.49 -5.98
N ALA A 807 33.24 -5.31 -6.54
CA ALA A 807 31.89 -4.77 -6.74
C ALA A 807 31.00 -5.70 -7.59
N LEU A 808 31.55 -6.28 -8.67
CA LEU A 808 30.84 -7.23 -9.53
C LEU A 808 30.45 -8.50 -8.77
N ASN A 809 31.35 -9.01 -7.92
CA ASN A 809 31.07 -10.19 -7.10
C ASN A 809 30.01 -9.89 -6.03
N ASP A 810 30.18 -8.82 -5.26
CA ASP A 810 29.29 -8.45 -4.15
C ASP A 810 27.85 -8.23 -4.63
N VAL A 811 27.66 -7.66 -5.81
CA VAL A 811 26.33 -7.35 -6.37
C VAL A 811 25.65 -8.54 -7.03
N ASN A 812 26.41 -9.47 -7.63
CA ASN A 812 25.83 -10.52 -8.50
C ASN A 812 25.86 -11.92 -7.88
N VAL A 813 26.93 -12.29 -7.18
CA VAL A 813 27.07 -13.62 -6.55
C VAL A 813 25.91 -13.97 -5.60
N PRO A 814 25.34 -13.04 -4.80
CA PRO A 814 24.21 -13.38 -3.93
C PRO A 814 22.93 -13.80 -4.68
N LYS A 815 22.82 -13.46 -5.96
CA LYS A 815 21.63 -13.72 -6.80
C LYS A 815 21.71 -15.05 -7.54
N PHE A 816 22.90 -15.51 -7.87
CA PHE A 816 23.09 -16.65 -8.75
C PHE A 816 22.80 -18.00 -8.06
N LEU A 817 22.29 -18.93 -8.86
CA LEU A 817 22.16 -20.33 -8.50
C LEU A 817 23.53 -20.99 -8.35
N LYS A 818 23.58 -22.05 -7.55
CA LYS A 818 24.82 -22.79 -7.27
C LYS A 818 25.55 -23.25 -8.54
N ASP A 819 24.80 -23.69 -9.56
CA ASP A 819 25.37 -24.22 -10.80
C ASP A 819 25.87 -23.11 -11.75
N ASP A 820 25.37 -21.88 -11.59
CA ASP A 820 25.80 -20.71 -12.35
C ASP A 820 27.03 -20.02 -11.73
N LEU A 821 27.34 -20.26 -10.45
CA LEU A 821 28.50 -19.67 -9.77
C LEU A 821 29.84 -20.04 -10.44
N PRO A 822 30.12 -21.31 -10.82
CA PRO A 822 31.35 -21.64 -11.53
C PRO A 822 31.43 -21.01 -12.92
N LEU A 823 30.29 -20.88 -13.62
CA LEU A 823 30.24 -20.24 -14.94
C LEU A 823 30.58 -18.75 -14.83
N PHE A 824 30.00 -18.06 -13.84
CA PHE A 824 30.32 -16.66 -13.57
C PHE A 824 31.78 -16.48 -13.17
N ALA A 825 32.34 -17.36 -12.34
CA ALA A 825 33.76 -17.32 -11.98
C ALA A 825 34.68 -17.46 -13.21
N ASN A 826 34.31 -18.28 -14.19
CA ASN A 826 35.06 -18.40 -15.45
C ASN A 826 34.99 -17.11 -16.28
N ILE A 827 33.80 -16.48 -16.40
CA ILE A 827 33.63 -15.19 -17.08
C ILE A 827 34.51 -14.12 -16.43
N ILE A 828 34.52 -14.07 -15.11
CA ILE A 828 35.34 -13.13 -14.34
C ILE A 828 36.83 -13.38 -14.57
N THR A 829 37.28 -14.64 -14.53
CA THR A 829 38.70 -14.98 -14.74
C THR A 829 39.16 -14.63 -16.16
N ASP A 830 38.29 -14.76 -17.17
CA ASP A 830 38.59 -14.39 -18.55
C ASP A 830 38.72 -12.87 -18.75
N LEU A 831 37.87 -12.09 -18.09
CA LEU A 831 37.88 -10.61 -18.17
C LEU A 831 38.92 -9.95 -17.24
N PHE A 832 39.34 -10.65 -16.19
CA PHE A 832 40.29 -10.21 -15.17
C PHE A 832 41.39 -11.27 -14.92
N PRO A 833 42.19 -11.64 -15.94
CA PRO A 833 43.12 -12.78 -15.85
C PRO A 833 44.24 -12.61 -14.82
N ASP A 834 44.72 -11.38 -14.62
CA ASP A 834 45.85 -11.05 -13.73
C ASP A 834 45.39 -10.39 -12.41
N THR A 835 44.10 -10.44 -12.08
CA THR A 835 43.55 -9.74 -10.91
C THR A 835 43.06 -10.75 -9.87
N GLU A 836 43.78 -10.84 -8.74
CA GLU A 836 43.33 -11.66 -7.62
C GLU A 836 42.11 -11.02 -6.91
N PRO A 837 41.11 -11.82 -6.50
CA PRO A 837 39.98 -11.32 -5.73
C PRO A 837 40.47 -10.79 -4.36
N PRO A 838 40.13 -9.56 -3.97
CA PRO A 838 40.62 -8.99 -2.72
C PRO A 838 40.04 -9.72 -1.51
N VAL A 839 40.88 -10.01 -0.52
CA VAL A 839 40.46 -10.60 0.75
C VAL A 839 39.80 -9.51 1.61
N VAL A 840 38.54 -9.73 1.98
CA VAL A 840 37.77 -8.79 2.81
C VAL A 840 37.80 -9.23 4.27
N GLU A 841 38.33 -8.36 5.13
CA GLU A 841 38.26 -8.52 6.58
C GLU A 841 37.03 -7.80 7.14
N TYR A 842 36.09 -8.58 7.67
CA TYR A 842 34.84 -8.07 8.25
C TYR A 842 34.94 -7.78 9.76
N GLY A 843 36.16 -7.84 10.33
CA GLY A 843 36.45 -7.52 11.74
C GLY A 843 35.47 -8.17 12.74
N GLU A 844 34.96 -7.34 13.66
CA GLU A 844 34.06 -7.70 14.76
C GLU A 844 32.67 -8.22 14.32
N LEU A 845 32.29 -8.02 13.05
CA LEU A 845 31.00 -8.52 12.55
C LEU A 845 30.91 -10.05 12.58
N LYS A 846 32.00 -10.74 12.25
CA LYS A 846 32.03 -12.22 12.25
C LYS A 846 31.86 -12.79 13.67
N PRO A 847 32.64 -12.37 14.68
CA PRO A 847 32.41 -12.76 16.08
C PRO A 847 30.99 -12.45 16.58
N ALA A 848 30.48 -11.25 16.30
CA ALA A 848 29.14 -10.84 16.74
C ALA A 848 28.03 -11.71 16.13
N LEU A 849 28.15 -12.09 14.85
CA LEU A 849 27.23 -12.99 14.17
C LEU A 849 27.23 -14.39 14.80
N VAL A 850 28.40 -14.94 15.15
CA VAL A 850 28.50 -16.23 15.84
C VAL A 850 27.79 -16.14 17.19
N ALA A 851 28.07 -15.11 17.99
CA ALA A 851 27.41 -14.91 19.29
C ALA A 851 25.89 -14.68 19.16
N ALA A 852 25.41 -14.07 18.09
CA ALA A 852 23.99 -13.90 17.82
C ALA A 852 23.31 -15.23 17.46
N LEU A 853 23.95 -16.07 16.64
CA LEU A 853 23.46 -17.40 16.28
C LEU A 853 23.45 -18.34 17.48
N ASP A 854 24.48 -18.30 18.32
CA ASP A 854 24.54 -19.09 19.55
C ASP A 854 23.40 -18.71 20.53
N ARG A 855 23.13 -17.41 20.71
CA ARG A 855 22.00 -16.93 21.52
C ARG A 855 20.66 -17.41 20.98
N ALA A 856 20.52 -17.50 19.67
CA ALA A 856 19.32 -18.02 19.01
C ALA A 856 19.26 -19.56 18.98
N SER A 857 20.22 -20.26 19.60
CA SER A 857 20.35 -21.72 19.57
C SER A 857 20.46 -22.28 18.15
N MET A 858 21.17 -21.58 17.27
CA MET A 858 21.38 -21.96 15.87
C MET A 858 22.84 -22.33 15.60
N GLN A 859 23.06 -23.20 14.62
CA GLN A 859 24.41 -23.61 14.23
C GLN A 859 25.04 -22.55 13.30
N ALA A 860 26.18 -22.00 13.72
CA ALA A 860 27.00 -21.11 12.91
C ALA A 860 27.80 -21.88 11.84
N THR A 861 27.10 -22.41 10.83
CA THR A 861 27.75 -23.01 9.67
C THR A 861 28.35 -21.95 8.75
N ASP A 862 29.42 -22.29 8.04
CA ASP A 862 30.07 -21.37 7.09
C ASP A 862 29.10 -20.81 6.04
N TYR A 863 28.13 -21.63 5.61
CA TYR A 863 27.11 -21.20 4.66
C TYR A 863 26.16 -20.14 5.23
N VAL A 864 25.72 -20.29 6.49
CA VAL A 864 24.88 -19.30 7.17
C VAL A 864 25.66 -17.99 7.35
N MET A 865 26.92 -18.09 7.76
CA MET A 865 27.80 -16.92 7.92
C MET A 865 28.00 -16.18 6.59
N LEU A 866 28.27 -16.91 5.50
CA LEU A 866 28.37 -16.35 4.16
C LEU A 866 27.09 -15.61 3.76
N LYS A 867 25.91 -16.17 4.03
CA LYS A 867 24.63 -15.53 3.69
C LYS A 867 24.33 -14.30 4.55
N CYS A 868 24.72 -14.28 5.82
CA CYS A 868 24.63 -13.08 6.66
C CYS A 868 25.55 -11.96 6.13
N ILE A 869 26.76 -12.31 5.70
CA ILE A 869 27.71 -11.34 5.13
C ILE A 869 27.22 -10.80 3.78
N GLN A 870 26.77 -11.67 2.88
CA GLN A 870 26.17 -11.24 1.60
C GLN A 870 24.97 -10.32 1.81
N LEU A 871 24.14 -10.60 2.82
CA LEU A 871 23.02 -9.74 3.19
C LEU A 871 23.51 -8.36 3.67
N TYR A 872 24.53 -8.33 4.54
CA TYR A 872 25.15 -7.09 5.00
C TYR A 872 25.72 -6.26 3.86
N ASP A 873 26.52 -6.86 2.98
CA ASP A 873 27.14 -6.16 1.85
C ASP A 873 26.07 -5.61 0.88
N THR A 874 25.00 -6.38 0.65
CA THR A 874 23.88 -5.92 -0.19
C THR A 874 23.12 -4.75 0.47
N LEU A 875 22.98 -4.73 1.80
CA LEU A 875 22.33 -3.63 2.54
C LEU A 875 23.14 -2.32 2.49
N GLN A 876 24.47 -2.40 2.39
CA GLN A 876 25.33 -1.21 2.24
C GLN A 876 25.13 -0.52 0.89
N VAL A 877 24.68 -1.26 -0.14
CA VAL A 877 24.49 -0.76 -1.50
C VAL A 877 23.02 -0.44 -1.79
N ARG A 878 22.07 -1.22 -1.24
CA ARG A 878 20.63 -1.09 -1.54
C ARG A 878 19.77 -1.17 -0.29
N HIS A 879 18.79 -0.27 -0.20
CA HIS A 879 17.79 -0.26 0.89
C HIS A 879 16.61 -1.23 0.66
N GLY A 880 16.28 -1.54 -0.60
CA GLY A 880 15.21 -2.48 -0.96
C GLY A 880 15.78 -3.81 -1.46
N MET A 881 15.41 -4.91 -0.83
CA MET A 881 15.90 -6.24 -1.18
C MET A 881 14.86 -7.32 -0.93
N MET A 882 15.00 -8.46 -1.61
CA MET A 882 14.14 -9.62 -1.44
C MET A 882 14.97 -10.83 -1.02
N LEU A 883 14.55 -11.49 0.05
CA LEU A 883 15.11 -12.77 0.46
C LEU A 883 14.32 -13.90 -0.21
N VAL A 884 14.88 -14.46 -1.27
CA VAL A 884 14.23 -15.51 -2.07
C VAL A 884 14.71 -16.89 -1.63
N GLY A 885 13.77 -17.83 -1.49
CA GLY A 885 14.06 -19.22 -1.13
C GLY A 885 12.85 -19.91 -0.48
N PRO A 886 12.89 -21.23 -0.24
CA PRO A 886 11.77 -21.99 0.30
C PRO A 886 11.47 -21.66 1.78
N THR A 887 10.25 -21.93 2.22
CA THR A 887 9.88 -21.94 3.64
C THR A 887 10.75 -22.94 4.40
N GLY A 888 11.26 -22.56 5.58
CA GLY A 888 12.23 -23.38 6.32
C GLY A 888 13.69 -23.26 5.85
N GLY A 889 13.96 -22.54 4.75
CA GLY A 889 15.32 -22.36 4.21
C GLY A 889 16.22 -21.37 4.98
N GLY A 890 15.92 -21.06 6.25
CA GLY A 890 16.76 -20.20 7.10
C GLY A 890 16.69 -18.69 6.85
N LYS A 891 15.96 -18.21 5.83
CA LYS A 891 15.87 -16.78 5.45
C LYS A 891 15.57 -15.85 6.63
N THR A 892 14.55 -16.20 7.42
CA THR A 892 14.13 -15.42 8.58
C THR A 892 15.21 -15.35 9.66
N ASN A 893 15.96 -16.44 9.80
CA ASN A 893 17.01 -16.55 10.78
C ASN A 893 18.25 -15.75 10.36
N THR A 894 18.58 -15.72 9.06
CA THR A 894 19.70 -14.95 8.51
C THR A 894 19.55 -13.45 8.81
N TYR A 895 18.41 -12.83 8.48
CA TYR A 895 18.25 -11.40 8.75
C TYR A 895 18.11 -11.09 10.25
N LYS A 896 17.49 -11.97 11.05
CA LYS A 896 17.40 -11.80 12.50
C LYS A 896 18.77 -11.91 13.19
N ALA A 897 19.63 -12.84 12.73
CA ALA A 897 20.99 -12.96 13.22
C ALA A 897 21.82 -11.72 12.89
N LEU A 898 21.69 -11.21 11.65
CA LEU A 898 22.34 -9.96 11.25
C LEU A 898 21.83 -8.76 12.06
N GLN A 899 20.50 -8.64 12.26
CA GLN A 899 19.89 -7.61 13.10
C GLN A 899 20.45 -7.64 14.53
N ALA A 900 20.50 -8.82 15.15
CA ALA A 900 21.01 -8.98 16.51
C ALA A 900 22.50 -8.66 16.61
N ALA A 901 23.30 -9.04 15.61
CA ALA A 901 24.73 -8.72 15.56
C ALA A 901 24.96 -7.21 15.39
N MET A 902 24.29 -6.57 14.42
CA MET A 902 24.40 -5.12 14.20
C MET A 902 23.93 -4.31 15.39
N THR A 903 22.83 -4.72 16.04
CA THR A 903 22.33 -4.08 17.25
C THR A 903 23.33 -4.17 18.40
N SER A 904 23.95 -5.34 18.58
CA SER A 904 24.98 -5.56 19.61
C SER A 904 26.22 -4.69 19.37
N LEU A 905 26.65 -4.57 18.12
CA LEU A 905 27.79 -3.73 17.74
C LEU A 905 27.47 -2.23 17.84
N SER A 906 26.22 -1.83 17.59
CA SER A 906 25.78 -0.44 17.75
C SER A 906 25.72 0.03 19.21
N SER A 907 25.59 -0.90 20.16
CA SER A 907 25.60 -0.63 21.60
C SER A 907 26.99 -0.66 22.23
N ASP A 908 28.02 -0.90 21.43
CA ASP A 908 29.41 -0.98 21.88
C ASP A 908 30.08 0.38 21.69
N ASP A 909 30.27 1.11 22.80
CA ASP A 909 30.83 2.47 22.83
C ASP A 909 32.31 2.54 22.36
N GLU A 910 32.98 1.39 22.18
CA GLU A 910 34.37 1.32 21.70
C GLU A 910 34.50 1.31 20.16
N LEU A 911 33.40 1.14 19.42
CA LEU A 911 33.40 1.15 17.96
C LEU A 911 33.11 2.56 17.40
N PRO A 912 33.69 2.94 16.23
CA PRO A 912 33.41 4.23 15.62
C PRO A 912 31.90 4.43 15.39
N GLU A 913 31.36 5.57 15.86
CA GLU A 913 29.94 5.94 15.98
C GLU A 913 29.10 5.95 14.67
N ALA A 914 29.57 5.35 13.58
CA ALA A 914 28.93 5.40 12.26
C ALA A 914 28.93 4.07 11.47
N THR A 915 29.52 2.98 11.97
CA THR A 915 29.66 1.75 11.16
C THR A 915 28.45 0.81 11.23
N PHE A 916 27.79 0.73 12.38
CA PHE A 916 26.68 -0.20 12.60
C PHE A 916 25.45 0.54 13.13
N GLN A 917 24.28 0.24 12.56
CA GLN A 917 23.02 0.86 12.95
C GLN A 917 22.23 -0.07 13.87
N LYS A 918 21.50 0.51 14.82
CA LYS A 918 20.48 -0.20 15.58
C LYS A 918 19.30 -0.48 14.66
N VAL A 919 18.94 -1.76 14.49
CA VAL A 919 17.90 -2.22 13.57
C VAL A 919 16.70 -2.78 14.32
#